data_AF-Q2HHV2-F1
#
_entry.id   AF-Q2HHV2-F1
#
_cell.length_a   1.000
_cell.length_b   1.000
_cell.length_c   1.000
_cell.angle_alpha   90.00
_cell.angle_beta   90.00
_cell.angle_gamma   90.00
#
_symmetry.space_group_name_H-M   'P 1'
#
loop_
_entity.id
_entity.type
_entity.pdbx_description
1 polymer ?
#
loop_
_entity_poly.entity_id
_entity_poly.type
_entity_poly.pdbx_seq_one_letter_code
_entity_poly.pdbx_strand_id
1 'polypeptide(L)'
;MASSEGVSLQGDLINAPSAALAASGLAQGLLRAVSADNVNPLAVTQVQAIGACFQSNGDWAARAPDLLTRTPSARLDRLSAWIGWSKGDVPSFMSQTAGGRTASLICLALGNLYTKERCGMILFDLSHDVLPSDMQNSGLTQLGDVCMCLQNKLACLGFGNHLAAQLTRLRECFFESGQQYPQDLADTPTEEVMHAFLVAVRDVLREENQTLYFSGSQCAGTLIALVLAMCPEDLRVEVNGEMIMRGRRDSIIFSVSNEPDTKSNFSVEQCLKAHTGDFSRDYIVEGRHDLNRQLSFSWGGFLSAQLDVAFAVHGVRPHDLLKSALATLVASAIKTFRGEDWLSDPAKQTYHVLSGIHESILNLVGVWNRGFFSDDEQPPRVCSSSSGSTIFAKTLEFPEIKNPWSIEYSLVDGRLQYGSDNFGFIICASVEKGSAKKLTRKKAPKTLLPKEHPISPSRIGEHSSFLMTLRPAFVEGQQALILRCIVTQSTSIVELNFQELHLGLMQLAPADSCEHNLASSLTLPADTLIKATSVIAPVASGKDAIGVTLTQRNGEAQFLCCISAVPQLYQGDCCISCAVTQAQEKGYSVVIGGSPSTYLVDLGTGESARHFALVHESFVSSVNCPSGYGWNRLLKG
;
A
#
# COMPACT_ATOMS: atom_id res chain seq x y z
N MET A 1 19.04 29.00 49.45
CA MET A 1 18.76 29.27 48.02
C MET A 1 18.82 27.95 47.29
N ALA A 2 17.73 27.60 46.61
CA ALA A 2 17.51 26.49 45.66
C ALA A 2 17.76 25.05 46.14
N SER A 3 16.72 24.44 46.71
CA SER A 3 16.48 22.99 46.76
C SER A 3 15.70 22.56 45.52
N SER A 4 16.20 21.55 44.79
CA SER A 4 15.53 20.98 43.63
C SER A 4 14.41 20.02 44.06
N GLU A 5 13.17 20.36 43.71
CA GLU A 5 12.03 19.44 43.77
C GLU A 5 12.11 18.44 42.63
N GLY A 6 12.34 17.16 42.97
CA GLY A 6 12.04 16.04 42.09
C GLY A 6 10.57 15.71 42.21
N VAL A 7 9.81 15.94 41.14
CA VAL A 7 8.41 15.50 41.04
C VAL A 7 8.39 13.99 40.82
N SER A 8 8.10 13.24 41.87
CA SER A 8 7.78 11.81 41.80
C SER A 8 6.36 11.63 41.26
N LEU A 9 6.23 11.30 39.97
CA LEU A 9 5.01 10.73 39.39
C LEU A 9 4.91 9.26 39.84
N GLN A 10 4.59 9.06 41.12
CA GLN A 10 4.14 7.78 41.65
C GLN A 10 2.65 7.93 41.93
N GLY A 11 1.85 7.81 40.86
CA GLY A 11 0.39 7.79 40.96
C GLY A 11 -0.07 6.50 41.63
N ASP A 12 -0.94 6.67 42.62
CA ASP A 12 -1.56 5.64 43.45
C ASP A 12 -2.08 4.43 42.65
N LEU A 13 -1.38 3.31 42.80
CA LEU A 13 -1.78 1.97 42.34
C LEU A 13 -2.30 1.08 43.49
N ILE A 14 -2.46 1.65 44.69
CA ILE A 14 -2.69 0.87 45.92
C ILE A 14 -4.18 0.57 46.19
N ASN A 15 -5.12 1.19 45.46
CA ASN A 15 -6.56 0.97 45.66
C ASN A 15 -7.26 0.08 44.61
N ALA A 16 -6.53 -0.72 43.84
CA ALA A 16 -7.14 -1.73 42.98
C ALA A 16 -7.63 -2.93 43.84
N PRO A 17 -8.94 -3.30 43.80
CA PRO A 17 -9.46 -4.42 44.56
C PRO A 17 -8.77 -5.73 44.16
N SER A 18 -8.41 -6.56 45.14
CA SER A 18 -7.66 -7.83 44.99
C SER A 18 -8.32 -8.89 44.08
N ALA A 19 -9.51 -8.62 43.51
CA ALA A 19 -10.11 -9.38 42.41
C ALA A 19 -9.46 -9.07 41.03
N ALA A 20 -8.71 -7.97 40.90
CA ALA A 20 -8.03 -7.56 39.66
C ALA A 20 -6.77 -8.37 39.32
N LEU A 21 -6.25 -9.19 40.25
CA LEU A 21 -5.04 -9.98 40.02
C LEU A 21 -5.27 -11.25 39.18
N ALA A 22 -6.52 -11.69 39.01
CA ALA A 22 -6.88 -12.67 37.97
C ALA A 22 -6.98 -12.04 36.56
N ALA A 23 -6.95 -10.70 36.45
CA ALA A 23 -7.04 -9.92 35.21
C ALA A 23 -5.67 -9.49 34.64
N SER A 24 -4.57 -10.13 35.08
CA SER A 24 -3.21 -9.79 34.64
C SER A 24 -3.00 -9.94 33.12
N GLY A 25 -3.65 -10.92 32.47
CA GLY A 25 -3.55 -11.12 31.01
C GLY A 25 -4.27 -10.05 30.18
N LEU A 26 -5.48 -9.63 30.59
CA LEU A 26 -6.24 -8.56 29.92
C LEU A 26 -5.58 -7.20 30.12
N ALA A 27 -5.10 -6.91 31.34
CA ALA A 27 -4.40 -5.66 31.64
C ALA A 27 -3.07 -5.55 30.88
N GLN A 28 -2.29 -6.63 30.78
CA GLN A 28 -1.05 -6.64 29.98
C GLN A 28 -1.34 -6.51 28.47
N GLY A 29 -2.39 -7.16 27.97
CA GLY A 29 -2.83 -7.04 26.57
C GLY A 29 -3.26 -5.62 26.22
N LEU A 30 -4.06 -4.99 27.09
CA LEU A 30 -4.52 -3.62 26.93
C LEU A 30 -3.38 -2.61 27.03
N LEU A 31 -2.48 -2.75 28.02
CA LEU A 31 -1.33 -1.85 28.16
C LEU A 31 -0.38 -1.93 26.96
N ARG A 32 -0.18 -3.13 26.40
CA ARG A 32 0.60 -3.33 25.18
C ARG A 32 -0.06 -2.68 23.96
N ALA A 33 -1.36 -2.86 23.81
CA ALA A 33 -2.17 -2.26 22.73
C ALA A 33 -2.13 -0.74 22.77
N VAL A 34 -2.37 -0.16 23.94
CA VAL A 34 -2.32 1.28 24.20
C VAL A 34 -0.96 1.88 23.89
N SER A 35 0.12 1.18 24.28
CA SER A 35 1.49 1.63 23.99
C SER A 35 1.82 1.59 22.49
N ALA A 36 1.17 0.73 21.70
CA ALA A 36 1.44 0.59 20.28
C ALA A 36 0.80 1.72 19.45
N ASP A 37 -0.46 2.06 19.76
CA ASP A 37 -1.27 3.00 18.98
C ASP A 37 -1.38 4.40 19.62
N ASN A 38 -0.84 4.58 20.83
CA ASN A 38 -0.93 5.83 21.60
C ASN A 38 -2.39 6.29 21.86
N VAL A 39 -3.28 5.33 22.11
CA VAL A 39 -4.70 5.56 22.39
C VAL A 39 -4.99 5.34 23.87
N ASN A 40 -5.88 6.12 24.48
CA ASN A 40 -6.18 5.99 25.92
C ASN A 40 -6.83 4.61 26.24
N PRO A 41 -6.32 3.84 27.23
CA PRO A 41 -6.87 2.53 27.62
C PRO A 41 -8.35 2.58 28.01
N LEU A 42 -8.75 3.61 28.75
CA LEU A 42 -10.13 3.78 29.22
C LEU A 42 -11.07 3.99 28.03
N ALA A 43 -10.62 4.70 27.00
CA ALA A 43 -11.38 4.92 25.78
C ALA A 43 -11.57 3.62 25.01
N VAL A 44 -10.53 2.77 24.91
CA VAL A 44 -10.63 1.45 24.29
C VAL A 44 -11.65 0.58 25.03
N THR A 45 -11.60 0.55 26.37
CA THR A 45 -12.55 -0.23 27.17
C THR A 45 -13.98 0.31 27.08
N GLN A 46 -14.16 1.63 27.03
CA GLN A 46 -15.47 2.27 26.89
C GLN A 46 -16.06 1.98 25.51
N VAL A 47 -15.29 2.11 24.43
CA VAL A 47 -15.74 1.77 23.06
C VAL A 47 -16.06 0.27 22.94
N GLN A 48 -15.26 -0.61 23.56
CA GLN A 48 -15.59 -2.04 23.64
C GLN A 48 -16.92 -2.29 24.36
N ALA A 49 -17.17 -1.58 25.47
CA ALA A 49 -18.41 -1.68 26.22
C ALA A 49 -19.60 -1.18 25.40
N ILE A 50 -19.46 -0.07 24.66
CA ILE A 50 -20.47 0.40 23.69
C ILE A 50 -20.80 -0.73 22.71
N GLY A 51 -19.80 -1.31 22.05
CA GLY A 51 -20.03 -2.37 21.07
C GLY A 51 -20.64 -3.64 21.66
N ALA A 52 -20.39 -3.93 22.95
CA ALA A 52 -21.03 -5.05 23.65
C ALA A 52 -22.54 -4.85 23.85
N CYS A 53 -23.06 -3.62 23.70
CA CYS A 53 -24.48 -3.35 23.71
C CYS A 53 -25.18 -3.69 22.39
N PHE A 54 -24.43 -3.94 21.31
CA PHE A 54 -24.96 -4.24 19.98
C PHE A 54 -24.72 -5.70 19.60
N GLN A 55 -25.69 -6.29 18.90
CA GLN A 55 -25.52 -7.59 18.24
C GLN A 55 -25.01 -7.35 16.82
N SER A 56 -24.04 -8.17 16.37
CA SER A 56 -23.54 -8.15 15.00
C SER A 56 -23.64 -9.54 14.37
N ASN A 57 -23.96 -9.59 13.09
CA ASN A 57 -24.09 -10.82 12.30
C ASN A 57 -23.69 -10.59 10.83
N GLY A 58 -23.76 -11.65 10.01
CA GLY A 58 -23.39 -11.60 8.60
C GLY A 58 -21.88 -11.64 8.30
N ASP A 59 -21.55 -11.47 7.02
CA ASP A 59 -20.20 -11.71 6.49
C ASP A 59 -19.14 -10.76 7.06
N TRP A 60 -19.51 -9.51 7.34
CA TRP A 60 -18.58 -8.51 7.87
C TRP A 60 -18.23 -8.81 9.33
N ALA A 61 -19.23 -9.15 10.15
CA ALA A 61 -19.01 -9.61 11.51
C ALA A 61 -18.17 -10.89 11.56
N ALA A 62 -18.38 -11.82 10.62
CA ALA A 62 -17.58 -13.04 10.52
C ALA A 62 -16.11 -12.78 10.12
N ARG A 63 -15.85 -11.79 9.26
CA ARG A 63 -14.51 -11.40 8.80
C ARG A 63 -13.78 -10.46 9.75
N ALA A 64 -14.50 -9.71 10.58
CA ALA A 64 -13.92 -8.72 11.48
C ALA A 64 -12.80 -9.26 12.39
N PRO A 65 -12.93 -10.44 13.06
CA PRO A 65 -11.86 -10.98 13.90
C PRO A 65 -10.57 -11.21 13.11
N ASP A 66 -10.66 -11.81 11.93
CA ASP A 66 -9.51 -12.09 11.08
C ASP A 66 -8.85 -10.80 10.60
N LEU A 67 -9.63 -9.79 10.21
CA LEU A 67 -9.09 -8.52 9.74
C LEU A 67 -8.47 -7.69 10.87
N LEU A 68 -9.06 -7.72 12.07
CA LEU A 68 -8.53 -7.05 13.25
C LEU A 68 -7.28 -7.77 13.82
N THR A 69 -7.21 -9.09 13.69
CA THR A 69 -6.02 -9.88 14.07
C THR A 69 -4.95 -9.95 12.99
N ARG A 70 -5.29 -9.69 11.73
CA ARG A 70 -4.35 -9.72 10.61
C ARG A 70 -3.22 -8.74 10.87
N THR A 71 -2.06 -9.30 11.11
CA THR A 71 -0.77 -8.71 10.76
C THR A 71 -0.47 -9.12 9.32
N PRO A 72 -0.78 -8.30 8.30
CA PRO A 72 -0.03 -8.45 7.05
C PRO A 72 1.42 -8.19 7.44
N SER A 73 2.20 -9.26 7.50
CA SER A 73 3.63 -9.16 7.73
C SER A 73 4.30 -9.65 6.46
N ALA A 74 4.90 -8.72 5.72
CA ALA A 74 5.72 -9.06 4.57
C ALA A 74 7.10 -9.44 5.10
N ARG A 75 7.57 -10.64 4.76
CA ARG A 75 8.93 -11.05 5.09
C ARG A 75 9.85 -10.52 4.00
N LEU A 76 10.89 -9.79 4.40
CA LEU A 76 12.02 -9.49 3.52
C LEU A 76 12.86 -10.75 3.36
N ASP A 77 12.36 -11.72 2.60
CA ASP A 77 12.81 -13.11 2.47
C ASP A 77 14.26 -13.36 2.91
N ARG A 78 15.23 -12.96 2.07
CA ARG A 78 16.68 -13.20 2.27
C ARG A 78 17.26 -12.57 3.52
N LEU A 79 16.61 -11.53 4.04
CA LEU A 79 17.04 -10.79 5.22
C LEU A 79 16.39 -11.28 6.51
N SER A 80 15.37 -12.16 6.42
CA SER A 80 14.60 -12.66 7.58
C SER A 80 14.01 -11.57 8.48
N ALA A 81 13.87 -10.34 7.97
CA ALA A 81 13.18 -9.25 8.65
C ALA A 81 11.69 -9.27 8.32
N TRP A 82 10.89 -8.81 9.28
CA TRP A 82 9.44 -8.75 9.15
C TRP A 82 9.02 -7.30 9.02
N ILE A 83 8.09 -7.02 8.13
CA ILE A 83 7.47 -5.71 8.00
C ILE A 83 5.99 -5.89 8.27
N GLY A 84 5.50 -5.41 9.41
CA GLY A 84 4.11 -5.61 9.80
C GLY A 84 3.72 -4.86 11.07
N TRP A 85 2.44 -4.90 11.39
CA TRP A 85 1.92 -4.33 12.65
C TRP A 85 2.35 -5.21 13.82
N SER A 86 2.67 -4.62 14.98
CA SER A 86 3.07 -5.41 16.15
C SER A 86 1.87 -6.21 16.69
N LYS A 87 2.07 -7.51 16.94
CA LYS A 87 1.10 -8.35 17.64
C LYS A 87 0.77 -7.73 19.01
N GLY A 88 -0.51 -7.37 19.20
CA GLY A 88 -1.01 -6.72 20.41
C GLY A 88 -1.20 -5.21 20.29
N ASP A 89 -1.71 -4.73 19.15
CA ASP A 89 -2.23 -3.36 18.93
C ASP A 89 -3.72 -3.27 19.39
N VAL A 90 -4.31 -2.06 19.43
CA VAL A 90 -5.70 -1.84 19.84
C VAL A 90 -6.70 -2.64 18.99
N PRO A 91 -6.60 -2.67 17.64
CA PRO A 91 -7.46 -3.52 16.83
C PRO A 91 -7.33 -5.02 17.18
N SER A 92 -6.12 -5.53 17.38
CA SER A 92 -5.89 -6.93 17.79
C SER A 92 -6.50 -7.22 19.15
N PHE A 93 -6.47 -6.28 20.10
CA PHE A 93 -7.18 -6.40 21.37
C PHE A 93 -8.71 -6.46 21.16
N MET A 94 -9.26 -5.55 20.36
CA MET A 94 -10.70 -5.47 20.06
C MET A 94 -11.23 -6.73 19.35
N SER A 95 -10.38 -7.42 18.59
CA SER A 95 -10.73 -8.69 17.94
C SER A 95 -11.08 -9.82 18.90
N GLN A 96 -10.65 -9.75 20.16
CA GLN A 96 -10.77 -10.85 21.12
C GLN A 96 -12.17 -10.97 21.71
N THR A 97 -12.95 -9.89 21.67
CA THR A 97 -14.29 -9.83 22.27
C THR A 97 -15.36 -9.54 21.22
N ALA A 98 -16.57 -10.04 21.45
CA ALA A 98 -17.71 -9.73 20.58
C ALA A 98 -17.99 -8.22 20.55
N GLY A 99 -17.97 -7.57 21.72
CA GLY A 99 -18.16 -6.13 21.82
C GLY A 99 -17.11 -5.32 21.07
N GLY A 100 -15.83 -5.74 21.14
CA GLY A 100 -14.76 -5.08 20.39
C GLY A 100 -14.91 -5.21 18.88
N ARG A 101 -15.33 -6.39 18.39
CA ARG A 101 -15.61 -6.62 16.96
C ARG A 101 -16.76 -5.74 16.47
N THR A 102 -17.89 -5.72 17.19
CA THR A 102 -19.05 -4.91 16.84
C THR A 102 -18.72 -3.42 16.90
N ALA A 103 -18.03 -2.97 17.95
CA ALA A 103 -17.57 -1.59 18.06
C ALA A 103 -16.67 -1.19 16.89
N SER A 104 -15.81 -2.11 16.42
CA SER A 104 -14.92 -1.85 15.28
C SER A 104 -15.71 -1.65 13.98
N LEU A 105 -16.81 -2.37 13.76
CA LEU A 105 -17.70 -2.17 12.59
C LEU A 105 -18.46 -0.83 12.67
N ILE A 106 -18.94 -0.46 13.85
CA ILE A 106 -19.55 0.86 14.09
C ILE A 106 -18.52 1.96 13.80
N CYS A 107 -17.30 1.83 14.34
CA CYS A 107 -16.23 2.79 14.11
C CYS A 107 -15.80 2.86 12.64
N LEU A 108 -15.78 1.72 11.93
CA LEU A 108 -15.53 1.68 10.49
C LEU A 108 -16.53 2.56 9.74
N ALA A 109 -17.83 2.41 10.01
CA ALA A 109 -18.85 3.22 9.36
C ALA A 109 -18.76 4.70 9.77
N LEU A 110 -18.67 5.00 11.07
CA LEU A 110 -18.58 6.37 11.58
C LEU A 110 -17.36 7.10 11.02
N GLY A 111 -16.16 6.50 11.06
CA GLY A 111 -14.95 7.15 10.55
C GLY A 111 -14.89 7.29 9.02
N ASN A 112 -15.78 6.63 8.27
CA ASN A 112 -15.98 6.90 6.84
C ASN A 112 -17.00 8.02 6.57
N LEU A 113 -17.90 8.30 7.52
CA LEU A 113 -18.99 9.27 7.37
C LEU A 113 -18.68 10.62 8.02
N TYR A 114 -17.89 10.64 9.10
CA TYR A 114 -17.67 11.82 9.94
C TYR A 114 -16.19 12.09 10.17
N THR A 115 -15.88 13.34 10.54
CA THR A 115 -14.54 13.68 11.05
C THR A 115 -14.32 13.07 12.42
N LYS A 116 -13.05 12.95 12.82
CA LYS A 116 -12.63 12.40 14.12
C LYS A 116 -13.39 13.04 15.30
N GLU A 117 -13.55 14.36 15.30
CA GLU A 117 -14.21 15.11 16.38
C GLU A 117 -15.69 14.75 16.48
N ARG A 118 -16.35 14.62 15.33
CA ARG A 118 -17.76 14.25 15.22
C ARG A 118 -18.00 12.79 15.59
N CYS A 119 -17.11 11.88 15.20
CA CYS A 119 -17.11 10.49 15.69
C CYS A 119 -16.99 10.43 17.22
N GLY A 120 -16.09 11.23 17.78
CA GLY A 120 -15.91 11.35 19.23
C GLY A 120 -17.18 11.81 19.95
N MET A 121 -17.91 12.77 19.37
CA MET A 121 -19.20 13.26 19.87
C MET A 121 -20.27 12.19 19.85
N ILE A 122 -20.48 11.54 18.71
CA ILE A 122 -21.47 10.45 18.57
C ILE A 122 -21.19 9.33 19.59
N LEU A 123 -19.93 8.91 19.74
CA LEU A 123 -19.56 7.85 20.68
C LEU A 123 -19.69 8.28 22.14
N PHE A 124 -19.42 9.54 22.44
CA PHE A 124 -19.57 10.09 23.79
C PHE A 124 -21.04 10.15 24.20
N ASP A 125 -21.90 10.68 23.35
CA ASP A 125 -23.34 10.76 23.60
C ASP A 125 -23.93 9.35 23.71
N LEU A 126 -23.56 8.46 22.79
CA LEU A 126 -23.96 7.06 22.84
C LEU A 126 -23.52 6.40 24.15
N SER A 127 -22.32 6.69 24.63
CA SER A 127 -21.86 6.12 25.92
C SER A 127 -22.68 6.60 27.12
N HIS A 128 -23.22 7.82 27.09
CA HIS A 128 -24.09 8.34 28.15
C HIS A 128 -25.44 7.61 28.18
N ASP A 129 -25.96 7.29 27.00
CA ASP A 129 -27.28 6.65 26.86
C ASP A 129 -27.24 5.12 26.99
N VAL A 130 -26.10 4.48 26.70
CA VAL A 130 -26.00 3.01 26.67
C VAL A 130 -25.18 2.38 27.79
N LEU A 131 -24.30 3.13 28.46
CA LEU A 131 -23.42 2.61 29.51
C LEU A 131 -23.76 3.20 30.88
N PRO A 132 -23.49 2.47 31.98
CA PRO A 132 -23.57 3.07 33.31
C PRO A 132 -22.44 4.09 33.54
N SER A 133 -22.67 5.02 34.47
CA SER A 133 -21.80 6.20 34.69
C SER A 133 -20.37 5.87 35.11
N ASP A 134 -20.14 4.70 35.71
CA ASP A 134 -18.81 4.20 36.08
C ASP A 134 -17.95 3.78 34.88
N MET A 135 -18.55 3.60 33.70
CA MET A 135 -17.86 3.26 32.46
C MET A 135 -17.66 4.46 31.52
N GLN A 136 -18.16 5.64 31.87
CA GLN A 136 -18.14 6.86 31.05
C GLN A 136 -16.90 7.73 31.35
N ASN A 137 -15.71 7.14 31.29
CA ASN A 137 -14.49 7.77 31.83
C ASN A 137 -13.66 8.56 30.80
N SER A 138 -14.01 8.51 29.51
CA SER A 138 -13.18 9.03 28.42
C SER A 138 -13.78 10.27 27.77
N GLY A 139 -12.92 11.20 27.35
CA GLY A 139 -13.34 12.41 26.64
C GLY A 139 -13.60 12.18 25.15
N LEU A 140 -14.32 13.13 24.54
CA LEU A 140 -14.66 13.16 23.11
C LEU A 140 -13.48 12.85 22.19
N THR A 141 -12.35 13.53 22.40
CA THR A 141 -11.15 13.38 21.57
C THR A 141 -10.57 11.97 21.62
N GLN A 142 -10.56 11.36 22.82
CA GLN A 142 -10.04 10.01 23.05
C GLN A 142 -10.90 8.94 22.39
N LEU A 143 -12.24 9.10 22.43
CA LEU A 143 -13.15 8.21 21.73
C LEU A 143 -13.00 8.36 20.20
N GLY A 144 -12.78 9.58 19.72
CA GLY A 144 -12.44 9.84 18.31
C GLY A 144 -11.14 9.16 17.88
N ASP A 145 -10.10 9.17 18.72
CA ASP A 145 -8.84 8.46 18.48
C ASP A 145 -9.04 6.94 18.30
N VAL A 146 -9.80 6.32 19.21
CA VAL A 146 -10.14 4.88 19.10
C VAL A 146 -10.90 4.62 17.81
N CYS A 147 -11.88 5.47 17.47
CA CYS A 147 -12.69 5.31 16.27
C CYS A 147 -11.83 5.29 15.00
N MET A 148 -10.94 6.27 14.84
CA MET A 148 -10.05 6.35 13.68
C MET A 148 -9.04 5.20 13.65
N CYS A 149 -8.52 4.77 14.81
CA CYS A 149 -7.63 3.62 14.90
C CYS A 149 -8.29 2.33 14.34
N LEU A 150 -9.52 2.04 14.76
CA LEU A 150 -10.26 0.86 14.31
C LEU A 150 -10.74 0.98 12.86
N GLN A 151 -11.19 2.16 12.45
CA GLN A 151 -11.60 2.42 11.07
C GLN A 151 -10.44 2.22 10.09
N ASN A 152 -9.26 2.75 10.41
CA ASN A 152 -8.08 2.60 9.56
C ASN A 152 -7.72 1.12 9.35
N LYS A 153 -7.81 0.29 10.40
CA LYS A 153 -7.53 -1.15 10.29
C LYS A 153 -8.56 -1.89 9.43
N LEU A 154 -9.83 -1.54 9.59
CA LEU A 154 -10.93 -2.18 8.87
C LEU A 154 -11.23 -1.53 7.51
N ALA A 155 -10.50 -0.49 7.10
CA ALA A 155 -10.72 0.20 5.83
C ALA A 155 -10.70 -0.74 4.61
N CYS A 156 -9.99 -1.87 4.70
CA CYS A 156 -9.97 -2.92 3.67
C CYS A 156 -11.32 -3.61 3.42
N LEU A 157 -12.29 -3.49 4.34
CA LEU A 157 -13.69 -3.89 4.09
C LEU A 157 -14.38 -2.98 3.07
N GLY A 158 -13.88 -1.76 2.89
CA GLY A 158 -14.34 -0.82 1.85
C GLY A 158 -15.75 -0.31 2.10
N PHE A 159 -16.01 0.33 3.25
CA PHE A 159 -17.34 0.87 3.57
C PHE A 159 -17.88 1.85 2.53
N GLY A 160 -17.05 2.71 1.95
CA GLY A 160 -17.47 3.57 0.84
C GLY A 160 -17.98 2.80 -0.38
N ASN A 161 -17.33 1.69 -0.74
CA ASN A 161 -17.78 0.81 -1.83
C ASN A 161 -19.09 0.09 -1.46
N HIS A 162 -19.21 -0.34 -0.20
CA HIS A 162 -20.44 -0.95 0.31
C HIS A 162 -21.62 0.02 0.25
N LEU A 163 -21.43 1.27 0.71
CA LEU A 163 -22.43 2.33 0.62
C LEU A 163 -22.82 2.63 -0.82
N ALA A 164 -21.85 2.78 -1.73
CA ALA A 164 -22.13 2.99 -3.15
C ALA A 164 -22.94 1.85 -3.77
N ALA A 165 -22.64 0.60 -3.41
CA ALA A 165 -23.39 -0.56 -3.88
C ALA A 165 -24.85 -0.55 -3.39
N GLN A 166 -25.10 -0.22 -2.11
CA GLN A 166 -26.47 -0.13 -1.60
C GLN A 166 -27.25 1.03 -2.21
N LEU A 167 -26.61 2.19 -2.40
CA LEU A 167 -27.23 3.33 -3.08
C LEU A 167 -27.59 3.01 -4.53
N THR A 168 -26.72 2.27 -5.23
CA THR A 168 -27.00 1.84 -6.61
C THR A 168 -28.21 0.91 -6.65
N ARG A 169 -28.26 -0.08 -5.75
CA ARG A 169 -29.39 -1.01 -5.63
C ARG A 169 -30.72 -0.28 -5.34
N LEU A 170 -30.73 0.70 -4.44
CA LEU A 170 -31.93 1.50 -4.17
C LEU A 170 -32.37 2.30 -5.40
N ARG A 171 -31.42 2.95 -6.10
CA ARG A 171 -31.70 3.72 -7.32
C ARG A 171 -32.23 2.85 -8.46
N GLU A 172 -31.71 1.64 -8.61
CA GLU A 172 -32.19 0.66 -9.59
C GLU A 172 -33.66 0.33 -9.35
N CYS A 173 -34.09 0.11 -8.10
CA CYS A 173 -35.50 -0.18 -7.80
C CYS A 173 -36.43 1.03 -8.06
N PHE A 174 -35.98 2.26 -7.81
CA PHE A 174 -36.73 3.45 -8.24
C PHE A 174 -36.84 3.54 -9.76
N PHE A 175 -35.73 3.25 -10.46
CA PHE A 175 -35.70 3.26 -11.91
C PHE A 175 -36.63 2.20 -12.53
N GLU A 176 -36.60 0.97 -12.02
CA GLU A 176 -37.47 -0.15 -12.46
C GLU A 176 -38.95 0.12 -12.21
N SER A 177 -39.28 0.82 -11.12
CA SER A 177 -40.65 1.27 -10.82
C SER A 177 -41.11 2.50 -11.62
N GLY A 178 -40.26 3.02 -12.52
CA GLY A 178 -40.56 4.20 -13.34
C GLY A 178 -40.65 5.51 -12.54
N GLN A 179 -40.08 5.54 -11.34
CA GLN A 179 -40.07 6.71 -10.47
C GLN A 179 -38.71 7.42 -10.50
N GLN A 180 -38.72 8.72 -10.22
CA GLN A 180 -37.47 9.43 -9.95
C GLN A 180 -36.93 8.97 -8.59
N TYR A 181 -35.61 8.76 -8.49
CA TYR A 181 -35.00 8.44 -7.21
C TYR A 181 -34.83 9.73 -6.36
N PRO A 182 -35.03 9.65 -5.04
CA PRO A 182 -34.74 10.78 -4.15
C PRO A 182 -33.25 11.14 -4.15
N GLN A 183 -32.93 12.45 -4.21
CA GLN A 183 -31.54 12.91 -4.26
C GLN A 183 -30.84 12.83 -2.90
N ASP A 184 -31.62 12.80 -1.82
CA ASP A 184 -31.20 12.81 -0.42
C ASP A 184 -30.92 11.41 0.16
N LEU A 185 -31.06 10.34 -0.65
CA LEU A 185 -30.77 8.96 -0.24
C LEU A 185 -29.35 8.77 0.32
N ALA A 186 -28.39 9.51 -0.24
CA ALA A 186 -26.97 9.41 0.07
C ALA A 186 -26.49 10.45 1.10
N ASP A 187 -27.40 11.25 1.64
CA ASP A 187 -27.04 12.28 2.60
C ASP A 187 -26.46 11.65 3.87
N THR A 188 -25.46 12.32 4.44
CA THR A 188 -24.90 11.94 5.74
C THR A 188 -25.85 12.43 6.83
N PRO A 189 -26.37 11.56 7.72
CA PRO A 189 -27.23 12.00 8.82
C PRO A 189 -26.46 12.93 9.75
N THR A 190 -27.14 13.85 10.43
CA THR A 190 -26.48 14.67 11.47
C THR A 190 -26.04 13.78 12.63
N GLU A 191 -25.15 14.29 13.47
CA GLU A 191 -24.62 13.57 14.62
C GLU A 191 -25.72 13.15 15.58
N GLU A 192 -26.71 14.02 15.80
CA GLU A 192 -27.86 13.76 16.67
C GLU A 192 -28.76 12.67 16.10
N VAL A 193 -28.99 12.68 14.77
CA VAL A 193 -29.79 11.66 14.08
C VAL A 193 -29.09 10.31 14.12
N MET A 194 -27.78 10.27 13.84
CA MET A 194 -26.98 9.04 13.90
C MET A 194 -26.94 8.46 15.32
N HIS A 195 -26.74 9.32 16.33
CA HIS A 195 -26.79 8.94 17.73
C HIS A 195 -28.14 8.31 18.11
N ALA A 196 -29.25 9.02 17.86
CA ALA A 196 -30.60 8.53 18.16
C ALA A 196 -30.92 7.23 17.41
N PHE A 197 -30.47 7.11 16.16
CA PHE A 197 -30.64 5.91 15.36
C PHE A 197 -29.89 4.71 15.96
N LEU A 198 -28.63 4.89 16.38
CA LEU A 198 -27.84 3.83 17.01
C LEU A 198 -28.44 3.39 18.36
N VAL A 199 -28.99 4.31 19.15
CA VAL A 199 -29.74 3.98 20.38
C VAL A 199 -30.97 3.11 20.06
N ALA A 200 -31.75 3.48 19.05
CA ALA A 200 -32.92 2.71 18.63
C ALA A 200 -32.55 1.32 18.10
N VAL A 201 -31.49 1.21 17.30
CA VAL A 201 -30.95 -0.07 16.81
C VAL A 201 -30.54 -0.97 17.96
N ARG A 202 -29.85 -0.44 18.99
CA ARG A 202 -29.48 -1.20 20.19
C ARG A 202 -30.71 -1.79 20.87
N ASP A 203 -31.73 -0.98 21.11
CA ASP A 203 -32.93 -1.39 21.87
C ASP A 203 -33.67 -2.52 21.17
N VAL A 204 -33.86 -2.35 19.86
CA VAL A 204 -34.59 -3.30 19.04
C VAL A 204 -33.83 -4.61 18.82
N LEU A 205 -32.49 -4.59 18.77
CA LEU A 205 -31.70 -5.82 18.71
C LEU A 205 -31.68 -6.58 20.05
N ARG A 206 -31.99 -5.92 21.17
CA ARG A 206 -32.06 -6.55 22.50
C ARG A 206 -33.43 -7.14 22.82
N GLU A 207 -34.51 -6.51 22.35
CA GLU A 207 -35.87 -6.93 22.64
C GLU A 207 -36.57 -7.57 21.44
N GLU A 208 -36.95 -8.85 21.56
CA GLU A 208 -37.60 -9.59 20.45
C GLU A 208 -38.99 -9.11 20.05
N ASN A 209 -39.57 -8.19 20.82
CA ASN A 209 -40.93 -7.68 20.62
C ASN A 209 -40.94 -6.21 20.20
N GLN A 210 -39.78 -5.65 19.85
CA GLN A 210 -39.69 -4.31 19.30
C GLN A 210 -39.25 -4.38 17.84
N THR A 211 -39.68 -3.40 17.06
CA THR A 211 -39.27 -3.22 15.67
C THR A 211 -38.91 -1.75 15.45
N LEU A 212 -37.77 -1.49 14.83
CA LEU A 212 -37.40 -0.15 14.39
C LEU A 212 -37.99 0.07 13.00
N TYR A 213 -38.97 0.96 12.89
CA TYR A 213 -39.57 1.32 11.61
C TYR A 213 -39.00 2.66 11.14
N PHE A 214 -38.32 2.67 10.00
CA PHE A 214 -37.83 3.86 9.33
C PHE A 214 -38.72 4.16 8.12
N SER A 215 -39.17 5.41 8.00
CA SER A 215 -39.97 5.89 6.87
C SER A 215 -39.35 7.15 6.26
N GLY A 216 -39.31 7.24 4.93
CA GLY A 216 -38.78 8.38 4.17
C GLY A 216 -37.50 8.06 3.38
N SER A 217 -36.93 9.06 2.70
CA SER A 217 -35.76 8.89 1.81
C SER A 217 -34.47 9.51 2.33
N GLN A 218 -34.55 10.64 3.03
CA GLN A 218 -33.39 11.35 3.55
C GLN A 218 -32.50 10.42 4.36
N CYS A 219 -31.22 10.35 3.97
CA CYS A 219 -30.13 9.52 4.51
C CYS A 219 -30.41 8.00 4.60
N ALA A 220 -31.51 7.51 4.00
CA ALA A 220 -31.91 6.11 4.10
C ALA A 220 -30.82 5.16 3.58
N GLY A 221 -30.17 5.49 2.46
CA GLY A 221 -29.10 4.68 1.89
C GLY A 221 -27.87 4.57 2.82
N THR A 222 -27.53 5.64 3.52
CA THR A 222 -26.44 5.66 4.51
C THR A 222 -26.76 4.77 5.71
N LEU A 223 -27.97 4.89 6.26
CA LEU A 223 -28.42 4.09 7.41
C LEU A 223 -28.60 2.61 7.06
N ILE A 224 -29.13 2.31 5.87
CA ILE A 224 -29.24 0.93 5.35
C ILE A 224 -27.85 0.29 5.21
N ALA A 225 -26.88 1.00 4.64
CA ALA A 225 -25.51 0.50 4.50
C ALA A 225 -24.83 0.24 5.85
N LEU A 226 -25.10 1.08 6.86
CA LEU A 226 -24.63 0.86 8.23
C LEU A 226 -25.24 -0.43 8.83
N VAL A 227 -26.56 -0.59 8.76
CA VAL A 227 -27.23 -1.78 9.30
C VAL A 227 -26.81 -3.05 8.56
N LEU A 228 -26.66 -3.00 7.24
CA LEU A 228 -26.15 -4.11 6.44
C LEU A 228 -24.72 -4.52 6.78
N ALA A 229 -23.88 -3.56 7.14
CA ALA A 229 -22.51 -3.83 7.59
C ALA A 229 -22.48 -4.48 8.98
N MET A 230 -23.47 -4.20 9.85
CA MET A 230 -23.51 -4.65 11.24
C MET A 230 -24.33 -5.92 11.47
N CYS A 231 -25.58 -5.94 11.00
CA CYS A 231 -26.58 -6.96 11.29
C CYS A 231 -27.55 -7.18 10.10
N PRO A 232 -27.05 -7.62 8.94
CA PRO A 232 -27.88 -7.82 7.75
C PRO A 232 -29.00 -8.85 7.94
N GLU A 233 -28.88 -9.78 8.89
CA GLU A 233 -29.92 -10.77 9.18
C GLU A 233 -31.15 -10.17 9.90
N ASP A 234 -31.05 -8.94 10.43
CA ASP A 234 -32.12 -8.26 11.18
C ASP A 234 -32.85 -7.17 10.37
N LEU A 235 -32.51 -7.04 9.08
CA LEU A 235 -32.94 -5.94 8.23
C LEU A 235 -33.96 -6.37 7.18
N ARG A 236 -35.03 -5.59 7.04
CA ARG A 236 -35.97 -5.61 5.91
C ARG A 236 -35.97 -4.25 5.23
N VAL A 237 -35.88 -4.23 3.91
CA VAL A 237 -35.91 -3.00 3.10
C VAL A 237 -36.99 -3.10 2.05
N GLU A 238 -37.87 -2.12 2.07
CA GLU A 238 -38.95 -1.90 1.11
C GLU A 238 -38.76 -0.56 0.42
N VAL A 239 -38.92 -0.54 -0.90
CA VAL A 239 -38.97 0.69 -1.69
C VAL A 239 -40.31 0.76 -2.37
N ASN A 240 -41.09 1.81 -2.08
CA ASN A 240 -42.45 1.99 -2.61
C ASN A 240 -43.36 0.76 -2.39
N GLY A 241 -43.20 0.07 -1.26
CA GLY A 241 -43.95 -1.14 -0.92
C GLY A 241 -43.43 -2.43 -1.57
N GLU A 242 -42.41 -2.36 -2.42
CA GLU A 242 -41.74 -3.53 -2.98
C GLU A 242 -40.56 -3.96 -2.10
N MET A 243 -40.53 -5.24 -1.72
CA MET A 243 -39.47 -5.80 -0.88
C MET A 243 -38.21 -6.06 -1.71
N ILE A 244 -37.14 -5.31 -1.44
CA ILE A 244 -35.84 -5.49 -2.11
C ILE A 244 -34.96 -6.47 -1.34
N MET A 245 -35.06 -6.45 -0.02
CA MET A 245 -34.18 -7.19 0.87
C MET A 245 -34.92 -7.63 2.11
N ARG A 246 -34.65 -8.86 2.54
CA ARG A 246 -35.19 -9.42 3.78
C ARG A 246 -34.15 -10.30 4.45
N GLY A 247 -33.81 -9.95 5.69
CA GLY A 247 -33.04 -10.76 6.61
C GLY A 247 -33.86 -11.92 7.16
N ARG A 248 -33.31 -12.59 8.18
CA ARG A 248 -34.01 -13.65 8.93
C ARG A 248 -35.05 -13.09 9.89
N ARG A 249 -34.79 -11.89 10.43
CA ARG A 249 -35.65 -11.18 11.37
C ARG A 249 -36.02 -9.82 10.77
N ASP A 250 -37.27 -9.43 10.96
CA ASP A 250 -37.76 -8.10 10.58
C ASP A 250 -37.65 -7.15 11.78
N SER A 251 -36.48 -7.15 12.45
CA SER A 251 -36.24 -6.31 13.64
C SER A 251 -36.12 -4.84 13.22
N ILE A 252 -35.46 -4.57 12.09
CA ILE A 252 -35.28 -3.22 11.54
C ILE A 252 -35.91 -3.18 10.15
N ILE A 253 -36.89 -2.31 9.96
CA ILE A 253 -37.65 -2.20 8.71
C ILE A 253 -37.44 -0.79 8.14
N PHE A 254 -36.96 -0.72 6.90
CA PHE A 254 -36.90 0.51 6.12
C PHE A 254 -37.99 0.51 5.06
N SER A 255 -38.85 1.53 5.11
CA SER A 255 -39.84 1.84 4.09
C SER A 255 -39.45 3.13 3.39
N VAL A 256 -38.78 3.00 2.26
CA VAL A 256 -38.22 4.12 1.49
C VAL A 256 -39.22 4.50 0.40
N SER A 257 -39.72 5.73 0.45
CA SER A 257 -40.63 6.29 -0.55
C SER A 257 -40.12 7.64 -1.04
N ASN A 258 -40.53 8.04 -2.25
CA ASN A 258 -40.22 9.37 -2.81
C ASN A 258 -41.42 10.33 -2.68
N GLU A 259 -42.19 10.23 -1.58
CA GLU A 259 -43.30 11.15 -1.36
C GLU A 259 -42.75 12.53 -0.93
N PRO A 260 -43.08 13.62 -1.65
CA PRO A 260 -42.44 14.93 -1.48
C PRO A 260 -42.67 15.58 -0.10
N ASP A 261 -43.62 15.07 0.70
CA ASP A 261 -43.99 15.62 2.00
C ASP A 261 -43.56 14.74 3.20
N THR A 262 -43.01 13.55 2.96
CA THR A 262 -42.56 12.66 4.05
C THR A 262 -41.14 12.99 4.47
N LYS A 263 -41.00 13.78 5.54
CA LYS A 263 -39.72 13.88 6.27
C LYS A 263 -39.32 12.50 6.76
N SER A 264 -38.03 12.17 6.63
CA SER A 264 -37.52 10.93 7.22
C SER A 264 -37.73 10.93 8.72
N ASN A 265 -38.31 9.86 9.21
CA ASN A 265 -38.51 9.62 10.64
C ASN A 265 -38.35 8.13 10.92
N PHE A 266 -37.85 7.81 12.11
CA PHE A 266 -37.87 6.45 12.61
C PHE A 266 -38.50 6.39 14.00
N SER A 267 -39.24 5.32 14.24
CA SER A 267 -39.88 5.05 15.52
C SER A 267 -39.68 3.60 15.92
N VAL A 268 -39.54 3.37 17.22
CA VAL A 268 -39.54 2.03 17.79
C VAL A 268 -40.99 1.64 18.09
N GLU A 269 -41.44 0.56 17.48
CA GLU A 269 -42.80 0.03 17.61
C GLU A 269 -42.80 -1.26 18.42
N GLN A 270 -43.82 -1.45 19.25
CA GLN A 270 -43.99 -2.67 20.03
C GLN A 270 -44.86 -3.68 19.26
N CYS A 271 -44.27 -4.79 18.85
CA CYS A 271 -44.97 -5.88 18.20
C CYS A 271 -45.83 -6.66 19.20
N LEU A 272 -47.15 -6.50 19.11
CA LEU A 272 -48.11 -7.37 19.80
C LEU A 272 -48.19 -8.70 19.05
N LYS A 273 -47.39 -9.70 19.46
CA LYS A 273 -47.46 -11.06 18.91
C LYS A 273 -48.82 -11.68 19.26
N ALA A 274 -49.74 -11.73 18.30
CA ALA A 274 -50.91 -12.61 18.39
C ALA A 274 -50.41 -14.07 18.43
N HIS A 275 -50.84 -14.83 19.44
CA HIS A 275 -50.56 -16.26 19.52
C HIS A 275 -51.20 -16.99 18.34
N THR A 276 -50.44 -17.22 17.27
CA THR A 276 -50.84 -18.09 16.17
C THR A 276 -49.84 -19.22 16.02
N GLY A 277 -50.33 -20.43 16.29
CA GLY A 277 -49.59 -21.68 16.15
C GLY A 277 -49.12 -21.92 14.72
N ASP A 278 -47.90 -22.42 14.66
CA ASP A 278 -47.10 -22.73 13.50
C ASP A 278 -47.74 -23.83 12.63
N PHE A 279 -47.97 -23.53 11.35
CA PHE A 279 -48.20 -24.53 10.32
C PHE A 279 -47.51 -24.11 9.02
N SER A 280 -46.47 -24.88 8.68
CA SER A 280 -46.12 -25.32 7.31
C SER A 280 -44.85 -24.75 6.65
N ARG A 281 -43.79 -25.55 6.77
CA ARG A 281 -42.96 -26.17 5.71
C ARG A 281 -41.86 -25.37 5.00
N ASP A 282 -40.65 -25.95 5.15
CA ASP A 282 -39.54 -26.00 4.21
C ASP A 282 -39.94 -26.44 2.78
N TYR A 283 -39.24 -25.91 1.77
CA TYR A 283 -38.73 -26.66 0.60
C TYR A 283 -37.51 -25.95 -0.04
N ILE A 284 -36.65 -26.78 -0.66
CA ILE A 284 -35.28 -26.54 -1.15
C ILE A 284 -35.28 -26.39 -2.70
N VAL A 285 -34.26 -25.71 -3.28
CA VAL A 285 -33.40 -26.11 -4.44
C VAL A 285 -33.26 -25.10 -5.62
N GLU A 286 -31.99 -24.68 -5.80
CA GLU A 286 -31.13 -24.41 -7.00
C GLU A 286 -31.58 -23.63 -8.26
N GLY A 287 -30.62 -22.84 -8.78
CA GLY A 287 -30.49 -22.48 -10.20
C GLY A 287 -29.20 -21.72 -10.53
N ARG A 288 -28.31 -22.32 -11.34
CA ARG A 288 -27.03 -21.80 -11.85
C ARG A 288 -27.20 -20.75 -12.97
N HIS A 289 -26.23 -19.86 -13.19
CA HIS A 289 -25.49 -19.73 -14.49
C HIS A 289 -24.33 -18.72 -14.49
N ASP A 290 -23.49 -18.87 -15.52
CA ASP A 290 -22.08 -18.52 -15.68
C ASP A 290 -21.74 -17.15 -16.31
N LEU A 291 -20.55 -16.63 -15.95
CA LEU A 291 -19.51 -15.96 -16.78
C LEU A 291 -19.89 -14.93 -17.89
N ASN A 292 -19.36 -13.70 -17.76
CA ASN A 292 -18.17 -13.15 -18.46
C ASN A 292 -18.27 -11.73 -19.08
N ARG A 293 -17.15 -11.00 -18.95
CA ARG A 293 -16.57 -9.93 -19.81
C ARG A 293 -17.08 -8.49 -19.70
N GLN A 294 -16.34 -7.68 -18.94
CA GLN A 294 -15.82 -6.37 -19.36
C GLN A 294 -14.67 -5.97 -18.41
N LEU A 295 -13.46 -5.74 -18.94
CA LEU A 295 -12.31 -5.29 -18.15
C LEU A 295 -12.30 -3.76 -18.11
N SER A 296 -12.56 -3.20 -16.93
CA SER A 296 -12.33 -1.78 -16.61
C SER A 296 -11.03 -1.65 -15.81
N PHE A 297 -10.14 -0.74 -16.22
CA PHE A 297 -8.96 -0.41 -15.41
C PHE A 297 -9.32 0.64 -14.37
N SER A 298 -9.28 0.26 -13.10
CA SER A 298 -9.42 1.17 -11.95
C SER A 298 -8.09 1.28 -11.22
N TRP A 299 -7.67 2.51 -10.90
CA TRP A 299 -6.49 2.77 -10.07
C TRP A 299 -6.94 3.28 -8.71
N GLY A 300 -6.47 2.60 -7.65
CA GLY A 300 -6.70 2.97 -6.26
C GLY A 300 -5.41 2.76 -5.45
N GLY A 301 -5.38 3.36 -4.25
CA GLY A 301 -4.26 3.23 -3.32
C GLY A 301 -3.48 4.53 -3.11
N PHE A 302 -2.31 4.39 -2.50
CA PHE A 302 -1.55 5.48 -1.88
C PHE A 302 -1.14 6.61 -2.83
N LEU A 303 -0.80 6.31 -4.10
CA LEU A 303 -0.38 7.33 -5.07
C LEU A 303 -1.51 8.30 -5.42
N SER A 304 -2.76 7.78 -5.54
CA SER A 304 -3.94 8.62 -5.76
C SER A 304 -4.23 9.49 -4.55
N ALA A 305 -4.12 8.93 -3.33
CA ALA A 305 -4.34 9.66 -2.09
C ALA A 305 -3.28 10.76 -1.85
N GLN A 306 -2.01 10.53 -2.21
CA GLN A 306 -0.96 11.54 -2.09
C GLN A 306 -1.10 12.69 -3.08
N LEU A 307 -1.57 12.42 -4.31
CA LEU A 307 -1.91 13.49 -5.26
C LEU A 307 -3.08 14.34 -4.74
N ASP A 308 -4.08 13.71 -4.12
CA ASP A 308 -5.21 14.42 -3.51
C ASP A 308 -4.77 15.35 -2.38
N VAL A 309 -3.84 14.89 -1.54
CA VAL A 309 -3.24 15.72 -0.48
C VAL A 309 -2.42 16.87 -1.09
N ALA A 310 -1.59 16.60 -2.10
CA ALA A 310 -0.77 17.64 -2.73
C ALA A 310 -1.61 18.73 -3.43
N PHE A 311 -2.70 18.37 -4.10
CA PHE A 311 -3.62 19.34 -4.71
C PHE A 311 -4.42 20.13 -3.67
N ALA A 312 -4.86 19.46 -2.60
CA ALA A 312 -5.53 20.11 -1.49
C ALA A 312 -4.65 21.16 -0.80
N VAL A 313 -3.35 20.89 -0.64
CA VAL A 313 -2.36 21.85 -0.11
C VAL A 313 -2.24 23.12 -0.97
N HIS A 314 -2.50 23.01 -2.27
CA HIS A 314 -2.50 24.14 -3.20
C HIS A 314 -3.90 24.71 -3.49
N GLY A 315 -4.93 24.29 -2.75
CA GLY A 315 -6.30 24.79 -2.88
C GLY A 315 -7.00 24.37 -4.18
N VAL A 316 -6.46 23.38 -4.89
CA VAL A 316 -7.03 22.86 -6.14
C VAL A 316 -7.79 21.58 -5.82
N ARG A 317 -9.03 21.45 -6.31
CA ARG A 317 -9.78 20.18 -6.29
C ARG A 317 -9.63 19.50 -7.64
N PRO A 318 -8.75 18.50 -7.78
CA PRO A 318 -8.47 17.90 -9.07
C PRO A 318 -9.63 16.99 -9.49
N HIS A 319 -10.15 17.19 -10.70
CA HIS A 319 -11.12 16.29 -11.34
C HIS A 319 -10.44 14.92 -11.61
N ASP A 320 -11.17 13.80 -11.58
CA ASP A 320 -10.57 12.46 -11.76
C ASP A 320 -9.84 12.31 -13.11
N LEU A 321 -10.30 13.02 -14.14
CA LEU A 321 -9.62 13.14 -15.43
C LEU A 321 -8.30 13.91 -15.34
N LEU A 322 -8.18 14.91 -14.45
CA LEU A 322 -6.93 15.65 -14.22
C LEU A 322 -5.95 14.83 -13.38
N LYS A 323 -6.44 14.10 -12.36
CA LYS A 323 -5.63 13.11 -11.61
C LYS A 323 -5.12 12.01 -12.53
N SER A 324 -5.99 11.48 -13.38
CA SER A 324 -5.65 10.49 -14.39
C SER A 324 -4.70 11.08 -15.44
N ALA A 325 -4.90 12.33 -15.89
CA ALA A 325 -4.00 13.00 -16.83
C ALA A 325 -2.65 13.33 -16.21
N LEU A 326 -2.54 13.65 -14.91
CA LEU A 326 -1.29 13.91 -14.20
C LEU A 326 -0.58 12.64 -13.75
N ALA A 327 -1.30 11.61 -13.33
CA ALA A 327 -0.74 10.29 -13.13
C ALA A 327 -0.31 9.70 -14.48
N THR A 328 -1.04 9.97 -15.55
CA THR A 328 -0.62 9.69 -16.93
C THR A 328 0.47 10.64 -17.36
N LEU A 329 0.60 11.87 -16.86
CA LEU A 329 1.71 12.79 -17.14
C LEU A 329 2.96 12.39 -16.37
N VAL A 330 2.84 11.85 -15.16
CA VAL A 330 3.92 11.32 -14.33
C VAL A 330 4.31 9.95 -14.87
N ALA A 331 3.36 9.07 -15.19
CA ALA A 331 3.60 7.81 -15.87
C ALA A 331 4.05 8.00 -17.32
N SER A 332 3.62 9.08 -18.00
CA SER A 332 4.11 9.52 -19.31
C SER A 332 5.46 10.16 -19.16
N ALA A 333 5.74 10.96 -18.13
CA ALA A 333 7.07 11.50 -17.86
C ALA A 333 8.03 10.34 -17.61
N ILE A 334 7.61 9.36 -16.80
CA ILE A 334 8.29 8.09 -16.52
C ILE A 334 8.40 7.19 -17.76
N LYS A 335 7.39 7.15 -18.65
CA LYS A 335 7.44 6.45 -19.95
C LYS A 335 8.24 7.19 -21.02
N THR A 336 8.33 8.52 -20.95
CA THR A 336 9.15 9.37 -21.81
C THR A 336 10.58 9.43 -21.30
N PHE A 337 10.86 9.03 -20.06
CA PHE A 337 12.22 8.77 -19.61
C PHE A 337 12.71 7.46 -20.23
N ARG A 338 13.09 7.51 -21.50
CA ARG A 338 14.12 6.61 -21.99
C ARG A 338 15.41 7.02 -21.28
N GLY A 339 16.19 6.07 -20.77
CA GLY A 339 17.50 6.35 -20.16
C GLY A 339 18.45 7.12 -21.11
N GLU A 340 18.09 7.23 -22.39
CA GLU A 340 18.80 7.93 -23.44
C GLU A 340 18.70 9.48 -23.35
N ASP A 341 17.62 10.04 -22.78
CA ASP A 341 17.40 11.51 -22.71
C ASP A 341 18.27 12.24 -21.67
N TRP A 342 19.06 11.50 -20.88
CA TRP A 342 19.92 12.02 -19.81
C TRP A 342 21.39 12.19 -20.23
N LEU A 343 21.74 11.85 -21.48
CA LEU A 343 23.13 11.68 -21.91
C LEU A 343 23.86 12.96 -22.35
N SER A 344 23.32 14.16 -22.14
CA SER A 344 24.03 15.39 -22.52
C SER A 344 25.15 15.82 -21.54
N ASP A 345 25.19 15.27 -20.31
CA ASP A 345 26.39 15.25 -19.44
C ASP A 345 26.30 14.11 -18.37
N PRO A 346 26.92 12.93 -18.57
CA PRO A 346 26.11 11.71 -18.61
C PRO A 346 26.05 10.86 -17.32
N ALA A 347 26.92 11.10 -16.34
CA ALA A 347 27.11 10.14 -15.23
C ALA A 347 26.90 10.71 -13.82
N LYS A 348 27.50 11.87 -13.52
CA LYS A 348 27.38 12.48 -12.18
C LYS A 348 26.02 13.11 -11.95
N GLN A 349 25.49 13.82 -12.95
CA GLN A 349 24.19 14.47 -12.85
C GLN A 349 23.06 13.44 -12.73
N THR A 350 23.14 12.36 -13.52
CA THR A 350 22.22 11.22 -13.47
C THR A 350 22.20 10.57 -12.09
N TYR A 351 23.36 10.38 -11.44
CA TYR A 351 23.43 9.83 -10.09
C TYR A 351 22.66 10.67 -9.07
N HIS A 352 22.92 11.98 -9.01
CA HIS A 352 22.26 12.87 -8.05
C HIS A 352 20.74 12.88 -8.24
N VAL A 353 20.27 12.85 -9.49
CA VAL A 353 18.84 12.84 -9.77
C VAL A 353 18.19 11.52 -9.37
N LEU A 354 18.78 10.37 -9.72
CA LEU A 354 18.24 9.06 -9.33
C LEU A 354 18.28 8.86 -7.81
N SER A 355 19.35 9.31 -7.15
CA SER A 355 19.43 9.32 -5.68
C SER A 355 18.33 10.19 -5.08
N GLY A 356 18.10 11.39 -5.62
CA GLY A 356 17.03 12.29 -5.18
C GLY A 356 15.63 11.69 -5.38
N ILE A 357 15.39 11.00 -6.50
CA ILE A 357 14.13 10.27 -6.74
C ILE A 357 13.96 9.16 -5.71
N HIS A 358 14.97 8.33 -5.52
CA HIS A 358 14.93 7.23 -4.57
C HIS A 358 14.65 7.73 -3.14
N GLU A 359 15.33 8.78 -2.71
CA GLU A 359 15.10 9.39 -1.40
C GLU A 359 13.71 10.01 -1.28
N SER A 360 13.23 10.68 -2.33
CA SER A 360 11.89 11.26 -2.35
C SER A 360 10.83 10.18 -2.17
N ILE A 361 11.00 9.01 -2.80
CA ILE A 361 10.13 7.85 -2.62
C ILE A 361 10.18 7.36 -1.17
N LEU A 362 11.39 7.14 -0.61
CA LEU A 362 11.51 6.65 0.77
C LEU A 362 10.94 7.63 1.81
N ASN A 363 11.02 8.95 1.54
CA ASN A 363 10.49 9.98 2.43
C ASN A 363 8.95 10.08 2.43
N LEU A 364 8.24 9.33 1.57
CA LEU A 364 6.77 9.29 1.57
C LEU A 364 6.16 8.72 2.85
N VAL A 365 6.92 7.87 3.56
CA VAL A 365 6.44 7.13 4.73
C VAL A 365 7.02 7.70 6.01
N GLY A 366 8.30 8.10 6.02
CA GLY A 366 8.95 8.69 7.19
C GLY A 366 9.50 10.07 6.88
N VAL A 367 9.14 11.07 7.70
CA VAL A 367 9.86 12.34 7.73
C VAL A 367 11.17 12.10 8.45
N TRP A 368 12.21 11.78 7.69
CA TRP A 368 13.57 11.95 8.18
C TRP A 368 13.78 13.46 8.33
N ASN A 369 13.83 13.94 9.56
CA ASN A 369 14.08 15.35 9.84
C ASN A 369 15.44 15.74 9.24
N ARG A 370 15.43 16.34 8.05
CA ARG A 370 16.63 16.82 7.34
C ARG A 370 17.44 17.84 8.14
N GLY A 371 16.85 18.42 9.19
CA GLY A 371 17.45 19.48 9.99
C GLY A 371 18.69 19.11 10.81
N PHE A 372 19.06 17.81 10.91
CA PHE A 372 20.22 17.38 11.71
C PHE A 372 21.50 17.09 10.92
N PHE A 373 21.42 16.96 9.59
CA PHE A 373 22.56 16.57 8.76
C PHE A 373 22.96 17.70 7.80
N SER A 374 24.27 17.89 7.60
CA SER A 374 24.75 18.48 6.35
C SER A 374 24.40 17.55 5.19
N ASP A 375 24.00 18.09 4.03
CA ASP A 375 23.58 17.33 2.84
C ASP A 375 24.58 16.23 2.40
N ASP A 376 25.85 16.32 2.81
CA ASP A 376 26.91 15.37 2.46
C ASP A 376 27.05 14.13 3.40
N GLU A 377 26.29 14.00 4.50
CA GLU A 377 26.53 12.94 5.51
C GLU A 377 25.36 11.96 5.73
N GLN A 378 24.29 12.00 4.93
CA GLN A 378 23.19 11.05 5.14
C GLN A 378 23.59 9.62 4.76
N PRO A 379 23.32 8.62 5.63
CA PRO A 379 23.64 7.24 5.33
C PRO A 379 22.80 6.74 4.14
N PRO A 380 23.35 5.85 3.29
CA PRO A 380 22.65 5.30 2.14
C PRO A 380 21.44 4.46 2.56
N ARG A 381 20.22 5.01 2.47
CA ARG A 381 18.96 4.34 2.87
C ARG A 381 18.39 3.52 1.73
N VAL A 382 17.82 2.36 2.04
CA VAL A 382 17.16 1.47 1.06
C VAL A 382 15.74 1.06 1.46
N CYS A 383 15.37 1.29 2.71
CA CYS A 383 14.03 1.09 3.26
C CYS A 383 13.77 2.15 4.34
N SER A 384 12.55 2.66 4.41
CA SER A 384 12.09 3.59 5.45
C SER A 384 10.78 3.09 6.04
N SER A 385 10.68 3.17 7.36
CA SER A 385 9.53 2.75 8.16
C SER A 385 9.05 3.92 9.02
N SER A 386 7.74 4.05 9.13
CA SER A 386 7.05 4.99 10.01
C SER A 386 6.37 4.25 11.16
N SER A 387 5.47 4.93 11.86
CA SER A 387 4.62 4.31 12.87
C SER A 387 3.57 3.35 12.29
N GLY A 388 3.16 3.52 11.02
CA GLY A 388 2.04 2.77 10.43
C GLY A 388 2.30 2.18 9.04
N SER A 389 3.43 2.47 8.41
CA SER A 389 3.77 1.97 7.07
C SER A 389 5.27 1.85 6.88
N THR A 390 5.68 1.06 5.91
CA THR A 390 7.07 0.85 5.51
C THR A 390 7.17 0.81 4.00
N ILE A 391 8.13 1.55 3.44
CA ILE A 391 8.43 1.57 2.01
C ILE A 391 9.85 1.07 1.76
N PHE A 392 10.00 0.21 0.76
CA PHE A 392 11.29 -0.38 0.41
C PHE A 392 11.35 -0.75 -1.08
N ALA A 393 12.56 -0.76 -1.64
CA ALA A 393 12.76 -1.26 -3.00
C ALA A 393 12.56 -2.79 -3.01
N LYS A 394 11.75 -3.31 -3.93
CA LYS A 394 11.43 -4.76 -4.01
C LYS A 394 12.66 -5.62 -4.36
N THR A 395 13.71 -5.00 -4.89
CA THR A 395 15.03 -5.62 -5.06
C THR A 395 15.61 -6.11 -3.72
N LEU A 396 15.18 -5.57 -2.58
CA LEU A 396 15.58 -6.07 -1.25
C LEU A 396 15.01 -7.45 -0.94
N GLU A 397 13.83 -7.80 -1.47
CA GLU A 397 13.27 -9.15 -1.36
C GLU A 397 13.96 -10.07 -2.37
N PHE A 398 14.03 -9.62 -3.63
CA PHE A 398 14.55 -10.39 -4.76
C PHE A 398 15.56 -9.53 -5.53
N PRO A 399 16.87 -9.68 -5.23
CA PRO A 399 17.94 -8.86 -5.80
C PRO A 399 18.26 -9.32 -7.22
N GLU A 400 17.31 -9.16 -8.14
CA GLU A 400 17.39 -9.62 -9.52
C GLU A 400 16.90 -8.57 -10.51
N ILE A 401 17.39 -8.64 -11.75
CA ILE A 401 16.83 -7.89 -12.88
C ILE A 401 15.65 -8.69 -13.45
N LYS A 402 14.44 -8.13 -13.39
CA LYS A 402 13.22 -8.74 -13.93
C LYS A 402 12.99 -8.32 -15.38
N ASN A 403 12.23 -9.14 -16.11
CA ASN A 403 11.74 -8.85 -17.45
C ASN A 403 10.20 -8.95 -17.47
N PRO A 404 9.45 -7.90 -17.85
CA PRO A 404 9.93 -6.57 -18.25
C PRO A 404 10.65 -5.87 -17.09
N TRP A 405 11.60 -5.02 -17.45
CA TRP A 405 12.38 -4.30 -16.46
C TRP A 405 11.56 -3.18 -15.84
N SER A 406 11.33 -3.33 -14.55
CA SER A 406 10.62 -2.38 -13.70
C SER A 406 11.45 -2.10 -12.45
N ILE A 407 11.39 -0.86 -11.97
CA ILE A 407 11.84 -0.51 -10.62
C ILE A 407 10.60 -0.50 -9.73
N GLU A 408 10.45 -1.53 -8.91
CA GLU A 408 9.30 -1.69 -8.02
C GLU A 408 9.66 -1.28 -6.60
N TYR A 409 8.81 -0.44 -6.00
CA TYR A 409 8.82 -0.18 -4.56
C TYR A 409 7.56 -0.78 -3.95
N SER A 410 7.73 -1.47 -2.84
CA SER A 410 6.63 -1.99 -2.04
C SER A 410 6.36 -1.01 -0.92
N LEU A 411 5.16 -0.46 -0.89
CA LEU A 411 4.60 0.22 0.28
C LEU A 411 3.70 -0.78 0.99
N VAL A 412 4.06 -1.15 2.21
CA VAL A 412 3.31 -2.10 3.02
C VAL A 412 2.94 -1.45 4.34
N ASP A 413 1.81 -1.86 4.89
CA ASP A 413 1.38 -1.36 6.19
C ASP A 413 2.22 -2.01 7.31
N GLY A 414 2.48 -1.25 8.37
CA GLY A 414 3.21 -1.69 9.55
C GLY A 414 4.66 -1.21 9.63
N ARG A 415 5.33 -1.61 10.70
CA ARG A 415 6.71 -1.19 11.02
C ARG A 415 7.72 -2.25 10.62
N LEU A 416 8.93 -1.81 10.31
CA LEU A 416 10.08 -2.69 10.15
C LEU A 416 10.48 -3.28 11.51
N GLN A 417 10.49 -4.61 11.60
CA GLN A 417 10.82 -5.37 12.81
C GLN A 417 11.97 -6.34 12.57
N TYR A 418 12.84 -6.44 13.57
CA TYR A 418 13.90 -7.44 13.64
C TYR A 418 14.01 -7.97 15.06
N GLY A 419 13.64 -9.24 15.26
CA GLY A 419 13.45 -9.79 16.61
C GLY A 419 12.23 -9.17 17.29
N SER A 420 12.40 -8.64 18.50
CA SER A 420 11.36 -7.93 19.26
C SER A 420 11.31 -6.42 19.01
N ASP A 421 12.31 -5.89 18.31
CA ASP A 421 12.56 -4.45 18.22
C ASP A 421 12.03 -3.89 16.91
N ASN A 422 11.63 -2.61 16.94
CA ASN A 422 11.16 -1.87 15.77
C ASN A 422 12.26 -0.93 15.26
N PHE A 423 12.37 -0.76 13.95
CA PHE A 423 13.43 0.04 13.33
C PHE A 423 12.83 1.08 12.39
N GLY A 424 13.42 2.28 12.33
CA GLY A 424 12.93 3.35 11.47
C GLY A 424 13.33 3.19 10.00
N PHE A 425 14.39 2.43 9.72
CA PHE A 425 14.96 2.33 8.37
C PHE A 425 16.01 1.21 8.26
N ILE A 426 16.29 0.83 7.00
CA ILE A 426 17.46 0.04 6.64
C ILE A 426 18.43 0.95 5.89
N ILE A 427 19.65 1.03 6.40
CA ILE A 427 20.79 1.68 5.73
C ILE A 427 21.77 0.63 5.22
N CYS A 428 22.43 0.90 4.11
CA CYS A 428 23.57 0.08 3.71
C CYS A 428 24.73 0.35 4.65
N ALA A 429 25.60 -0.66 4.83
CA ALA A 429 26.86 -0.50 5.53
C ALA A 429 27.70 0.57 4.83
N SER A 430 27.57 1.82 5.29
CA SER A 430 28.46 2.90 4.90
C SER A 430 29.76 2.69 5.65
N VAL A 431 30.86 2.87 4.94
CA VAL A 431 32.19 2.72 5.50
C VAL A 431 32.45 3.86 6.47
N GLU A 432 32.87 3.55 7.69
CA GLU A 432 33.29 4.50 8.73
C GLU A 432 34.10 5.67 8.13
N LYS A 433 33.91 6.90 8.63
CA LYS A 433 34.56 8.13 8.13
C LYS A 433 36.05 7.85 7.78
N GLY A 434 36.36 7.83 6.49
CA GLY A 434 37.69 7.51 5.94
C GLY A 434 37.79 6.25 5.05
N SER A 435 36.75 5.42 5.00
CA SER A 435 36.80 4.14 4.29
C SER A 435 35.93 4.05 3.03
N ALA A 436 35.26 5.15 2.62
CA ALA A 436 34.50 5.25 1.36
C ALA A 436 35.29 4.77 0.12
N LYS A 437 36.61 5.00 0.09
CA LYS A 437 37.50 4.48 -0.98
C LYS A 437 37.60 2.95 -1.04
N LYS A 438 37.24 2.23 0.03
CA LYS A 438 37.36 0.75 0.10
C LYS A 438 36.16 0.02 -0.52
N LEU A 439 34.98 0.64 -0.59
CA LEU A 439 33.79 0.03 -1.22
C LEU A 439 33.68 0.32 -2.72
N THR A 440 34.51 1.22 -3.27
CA THR A 440 34.56 1.42 -4.72
C THR A 440 34.92 0.11 -5.42
N ARG A 441 34.03 -0.35 -6.29
CA ARG A 441 34.23 -1.55 -7.12
C ARG A 441 35.58 -1.48 -7.83
N LYS A 442 36.39 -2.52 -7.68
CA LYS A 442 37.67 -2.63 -8.40
C LYS A 442 37.38 -2.74 -9.90
N LYS A 443 38.17 -2.05 -10.72
CA LYS A 443 38.16 -2.24 -12.18
C LYS A 443 38.92 -3.52 -12.54
N ALA A 444 38.43 -4.29 -13.50
CA ALA A 444 39.05 -5.54 -13.94
C ALA A 444 40.37 -5.26 -14.70
N PRO A 445 41.54 -5.60 -14.12
CA PRO A 445 42.81 -5.32 -14.76
C PRO A 445 43.02 -6.19 -16.00
N LYS A 446 42.55 -7.44 -15.95
CA LYS A 446 42.68 -8.46 -16.99
C LYS A 446 41.31 -9.02 -17.34
N THR A 447 41.16 -9.53 -18.55
CA THR A 447 39.97 -10.30 -18.93
C THR A 447 39.95 -11.65 -18.20
N LEU A 448 38.76 -12.15 -17.89
CA LEU A 448 38.57 -13.48 -17.29
C LEU A 448 38.97 -14.63 -18.23
N LEU A 449 38.90 -14.40 -19.54
CA LEU A 449 39.20 -15.40 -20.55
C LEU A 449 40.67 -15.30 -20.99
N PRO A 450 41.28 -16.39 -21.47
CA PRO A 450 42.62 -16.29 -22.06
C PRO A 450 42.62 -15.35 -23.27
N LYS A 451 43.79 -14.81 -23.62
CA LYS A 451 43.92 -13.96 -24.82
C LYS A 451 43.40 -14.72 -26.05
N GLU A 452 42.77 -13.98 -26.97
CA GLU A 452 42.24 -14.48 -28.25
C GLU A 452 41.05 -15.46 -28.14
N HIS A 453 40.54 -15.76 -26.94
CA HIS A 453 39.34 -16.58 -26.81
C HIS A 453 38.08 -15.74 -27.10
N PRO A 454 37.15 -16.26 -27.93
CA PRO A 454 35.91 -15.55 -28.21
C PRO A 454 35.07 -15.43 -26.93
N ILE A 455 34.42 -14.28 -26.74
CA ILE A 455 33.54 -14.06 -25.60
C ILE A 455 32.17 -14.66 -25.92
N SER A 456 31.91 -15.86 -25.41
CA SER A 456 30.61 -16.52 -25.50
C SER A 456 29.73 -16.18 -24.30
N PRO A 457 28.41 -16.08 -24.46
CA PRO A 457 27.46 -16.04 -23.34
C PRO A 457 27.73 -17.18 -22.37
N SER A 458 27.99 -16.88 -21.10
CA SER A 458 28.38 -17.89 -20.11
C SER A 458 28.13 -17.43 -18.68
N ARG A 459 28.34 -18.34 -17.72
CA ARG A 459 28.13 -18.11 -16.28
C ARG A 459 29.45 -17.93 -15.51
N ILE A 460 30.57 -17.74 -16.23
CA ILE A 460 31.92 -17.68 -15.65
C ILE A 460 32.09 -16.46 -14.74
N GLY A 461 31.38 -15.37 -15.04
CA GLY A 461 31.41 -14.12 -14.31
C GLY A 461 30.48 -14.08 -13.09
N GLU A 462 29.75 -15.14 -12.79
CA GLU A 462 28.82 -15.22 -11.65
C GLU A 462 29.54 -15.39 -10.31
N HIS A 463 28.85 -15.03 -9.23
CA HIS A 463 29.28 -15.33 -7.87
C HIS A 463 29.04 -16.80 -7.53
N SER A 464 29.87 -17.34 -6.63
CA SER A 464 29.65 -18.64 -6.00
C SER A 464 28.73 -18.54 -4.78
N SER A 465 28.67 -17.39 -4.12
CA SER A 465 27.73 -17.13 -3.03
C SER A 465 27.42 -15.64 -2.89
N PHE A 466 26.17 -15.33 -2.56
CA PHE A 466 25.74 -13.99 -2.18
C PHE A 466 25.06 -14.05 -0.82
N LEU A 467 25.53 -13.23 0.12
CA LEU A 467 25.03 -13.16 1.48
C LEU A 467 24.59 -11.74 1.79
N MET A 468 23.36 -11.61 2.28
CA MET A 468 22.84 -10.36 2.83
C MET A 468 22.56 -10.56 4.32
N THR A 469 23.04 -9.64 5.16
CA THR A 469 22.79 -9.68 6.60
C THR A 469 22.32 -8.33 7.12
N LEU A 470 21.48 -8.36 8.15
CA LEU A 470 21.08 -7.18 8.91
C LEU A 470 21.73 -7.22 10.28
N ARG A 471 22.16 -6.06 10.76
CA ARG A 471 22.58 -5.86 12.14
C ARG A 471 21.89 -4.64 12.73
N PRO A 472 21.32 -4.72 13.95
CA PRO A 472 20.87 -3.55 14.68
C PRO A 472 22.00 -2.53 14.87
N ALA A 473 21.66 -1.26 14.72
CA ALA A 473 22.55 -0.14 14.99
C ALA A 473 21.75 1.06 15.49
N PHE A 474 22.45 2.00 16.09
CA PHE A 474 21.90 3.32 16.40
C PHE A 474 22.60 4.34 15.50
N VAL A 475 21.81 5.08 14.74
CA VAL A 475 22.29 6.17 13.90
C VAL A 475 21.54 7.42 14.35
N GLU A 476 22.27 8.35 14.95
CA GLU A 476 21.73 9.62 15.44
C GLU A 476 20.55 9.48 16.40
N GLY A 477 20.67 8.54 17.35
CA GLY A 477 19.62 8.30 18.33
C GLY A 477 18.40 7.54 17.78
N GLN A 478 18.37 7.19 16.49
CA GLN A 478 17.31 6.35 15.91
C GLN A 478 17.80 4.92 15.70
N GLN A 479 16.89 3.96 15.94
CA GLN A 479 17.13 2.54 15.68
C GLN A 479 17.13 2.27 14.18
N ALA A 480 18.23 1.73 13.70
CA ALA A 480 18.47 1.41 12.29
C ALA A 480 18.88 -0.05 12.12
N LEU A 481 18.60 -0.62 10.96
CA LEU A 481 19.24 -1.87 10.53
C LEU A 481 20.32 -1.56 9.49
N ILE A 482 21.54 -2.02 9.75
CA ILE A 482 22.62 -1.95 8.76
C ILE A 482 22.57 -3.21 7.90
N LEU A 483 22.29 -3.01 6.61
CA LEU A 483 22.37 -4.01 5.56
C LEU A 483 23.80 -4.17 5.06
N ARG A 484 24.33 -5.38 5.20
CA ARG A 484 25.61 -5.79 4.66
C ARG A 484 25.41 -6.78 3.53
N CYS A 485 26.05 -6.54 2.39
CA CYS A 485 26.00 -7.41 1.21
C CYS A 485 27.39 -7.93 0.90
N ILE A 486 27.59 -9.25 0.89
CA ILE A 486 28.87 -9.89 0.64
C ILE A 486 28.73 -10.84 -0.54
N VAL A 487 29.60 -10.67 -1.54
CA VAL A 487 29.69 -11.55 -2.71
C VAL A 487 31.01 -12.28 -2.67
N THR A 488 30.94 -13.60 -2.87
CA THR A 488 32.12 -14.46 -3.07
C THR A 488 32.13 -14.95 -4.50
N GLN A 489 33.29 -14.86 -5.15
CA GLN A 489 33.56 -15.49 -6.42
C GLN A 489 34.93 -16.18 -6.34
N SER A 490 34.94 -17.50 -6.48
CA SER A 490 36.14 -18.32 -6.29
C SER A 490 36.74 -18.08 -4.89
N THR A 491 37.91 -17.45 -4.80
CA THR A 491 38.59 -17.11 -3.53
C THR A 491 38.46 -15.63 -3.15
N SER A 492 37.83 -14.82 -3.99
CA SER A 492 37.67 -13.39 -3.78
C SER A 492 36.36 -13.08 -3.08
N ILE A 493 36.44 -12.29 -2.01
CA ILE A 493 35.29 -11.78 -1.26
C ILE A 493 35.25 -10.27 -1.42
N VAL A 494 34.09 -9.73 -1.81
CA VAL A 494 33.87 -8.30 -1.94
C VAL A 494 32.57 -7.90 -1.26
N GLU A 495 32.62 -6.81 -0.51
CA GLU A 495 31.47 -6.20 0.12
C GLU A 495 30.87 -5.14 -0.80
N LEU A 496 29.54 -5.16 -0.93
CA LEU A 496 28.78 -4.34 -1.86
C LEU A 496 27.87 -3.36 -1.13
N ASN A 497 27.75 -2.16 -1.68
CA ASN A 497 26.74 -1.20 -1.26
C ASN A 497 25.45 -1.46 -2.03
N PHE A 498 24.42 -1.99 -1.37
CA PHE A 498 23.15 -2.34 -2.01
C PHE A 498 22.47 -1.14 -2.67
N GLN A 499 22.54 0.05 -2.04
CA GLN A 499 21.95 1.26 -2.62
C GLN A 499 22.61 1.61 -3.95
N GLU A 500 23.93 1.46 -4.08
CA GLU A 500 24.62 1.67 -5.37
C GLU A 500 24.19 0.67 -6.44
N LEU A 501 23.91 -0.59 -6.07
CA LEU A 501 23.38 -1.59 -6.99
C LEU A 501 21.99 -1.18 -7.47
N HIS A 502 21.12 -0.76 -6.54
CA HIS A 502 19.76 -0.33 -6.83
C HIS A 502 19.72 0.92 -7.70
N LEU A 503 20.53 1.94 -7.38
CA LEU A 503 20.65 3.14 -8.20
C LEU A 503 21.28 2.85 -9.56
N GLY A 504 22.25 1.92 -9.62
CA GLY A 504 22.77 1.40 -10.87
C GLY A 504 21.68 0.75 -11.72
N LEU A 505 20.82 -0.08 -11.12
CA LEU A 505 19.68 -0.68 -11.79
C LEU A 505 18.72 0.38 -12.34
N MET A 506 18.52 1.49 -11.65
CA MET A 506 17.71 2.61 -12.14
C MET A 506 18.37 3.37 -13.32
N GLN A 507 19.70 3.34 -13.42
CA GLN A 507 20.50 4.00 -14.47
C GLN A 507 20.73 3.14 -15.72
N LEU A 508 20.59 1.83 -15.58
CA LEU A 508 20.89 0.89 -16.65
C LEU A 508 20.12 1.32 -17.93
N ALA A 509 20.65 1.02 -19.11
CA ALA A 509 19.92 1.17 -20.39
C ALA A 509 19.75 -0.20 -21.08
N PRO A 510 18.61 -0.51 -21.74
CA PRO A 510 18.48 -1.74 -22.50
C PRO A 510 19.18 -1.62 -23.86
N ALA A 511 19.80 -2.70 -24.33
CA ALA A 511 20.25 -2.79 -25.71
C ALA A 511 19.05 -2.94 -26.66
N ASP A 512 19.16 -2.34 -27.84
CA ASP A 512 18.20 -2.52 -28.92
C ASP A 512 18.25 -3.97 -29.39
N SER A 513 17.08 -4.61 -29.57
CA SER A 513 16.99 -6.01 -30.00
C SER A 513 17.61 -6.21 -31.38
N CYS A 514 18.06 -7.42 -31.67
CA CYS A 514 18.62 -7.77 -32.98
C CYS A 514 18.16 -9.18 -33.42
N GLU A 515 18.18 -9.44 -34.73
CA GLU A 515 17.79 -10.74 -35.29
C GLU A 515 18.92 -11.80 -35.26
N HIS A 516 20.10 -11.43 -34.76
CA HIS A 516 21.23 -12.36 -34.66
C HIS A 516 21.03 -13.40 -33.58
N ASN A 517 21.67 -14.56 -33.75
CA ASN A 517 21.66 -15.63 -32.76
C ASN A 517 22.23 -15.14 -31.40
N LEU A 518 21.41 -15.15 -30.35
CA LEU A 518 21.80 -14.73 -29.00
C LEU A 518 22.94 -15.56 -28.39
N ALA A 519 23.18 -16.77 -28.92
CA ALA A 519 24.29 -17.63 -28.54
C ALA A 519 25.59 -17.35 -29.30
N SER A 520 25.59 -16.43 -30.27
CA SER A 520 26.79 -16.09 -31.04
C SER A 520 27.88 -15.53 -30.14
N SER A 521 29.11 -16.01 -30.30
CA SER A 521 30.26 -15.47 -29.58
C SER A 521 30.75 -14.17 -30.21
N LEU A 522 31.21 -13.25 -29.37
CA LEU A 522 31.93 -12.05 -29.81
C LEU A 522 33.39 -12.42 -30.12
N THR A 523 33.76 -12.29 -31.39
CA THR A 523 35.14 -12.41 -31.83
C THR A 523 35.81 -11.04 -31.74
N LEU A 524 36.94 -10.98 -31.05
CA LEU A 524 37.64 -9.74 -30.74
C LEU A 524 38.92 -9.63 -31.57
N PRO A 525 39.13 -8.53 -32.31
CA PRO A 525 40.45 -8.16 -32.79
C PRO A 525 41.45 -8.05 -31.62
N ALA A 526 42.72 -8.39 -31.86
CA ALA A 526 43.76 -8.45 -30.83
C ALA A 526 43.95 -7.15 -30.03
N ASP A 527 43.62 -6.00 -30.64
CA ASP A 527 43.80 -4.65 -30.06
C ASP A 527 42.52 -4.06 -29.44
N THR A 528 41.46 -4.84 -29.26
CA THR A 528 40.21 -4.32 -28.69
C THR A 528 40.29 -4.07 -27.18
N LEU A 529 39.72 -2.96 -26.74
CA LEU A 529 39.60 -2.57 -25.32
C LEU A 529 38.45 -3.28 -24.60
N ILE A 530 38.01 -4.44 -25.10
CA ILE A 530 36.88 -5.20 -24.56
C ILE A 530 37.42 -6.29 -23.65
N LYS A 531 36.90 -6.38 -22.42
CA LYS A 531 37.31 -7.39 -21.44
C LYS A 531 36.08 -8.17 -20.97
N ALA A 532 36.15 -9.49 -21.00
CA ALA A 532 35.21 -10.32 -20.23
C ALA A 532 35.43 -10.08 -18.72
N THR A 533 34.37 -9.71 -18.00
CA THR A 533 34.36 -9.33 -16.58
C THR A 533 33.34 -10.12 -15.76
N SER A 534 33.33 -9.90 -14.43
CA SER A 534 32.47 -10.60 -13.46
C SER A 534 31.72 -9.64 -12.54
N VAL A 535 30.85 -10.22 -11.71
CA VAL A 535 30.21 -9.54 -10.57
C VAL A 535 31.21 -8.85 -9.63
N ILE A 536 32.46 -9.32 -9.51
CA ILE A 536 33.45 -8.73 -8.60
C ILE A 536 34.01 -7.41 -9.13
N ALA A 537 34.23 -7.34 -10.44
CA ALA A 537 34.84 -6.20 -11.12
C ALA A 537 34.17 -5.95 -12.48
N PRO A 538 32.92 -5.42 -12.50
CA PRO A 538 32.15 -5.30 -13.74
C PRO A 538 32.78 -4.37 -14.78
N VAL A 539 33.43 -3.29 -14.32
CA VAL A 539 34.08 -2.27 -15.16
C VAL A 539 35.47 -2.71 -15.57
N ALA A 540 35.79 -2.63 -16.86
CA ALA A 540 37.14 -2.87 -17.35
C ALA A 540 38.12 -1.77 -16.91
N SER A 541 39.37 -2.13 -16.62
CA SER A 541 40.44 -1.12 -16.48
C SER A 541 40.90 -0.63 -17.86
N GLY A 542 41.16 0.66 -17.96
CA GLY A 542 41.57 1.32 -19.21
C GLY A 542 40.69 2.52 -19.52
N LYS A 543 41.23 3.49 -20.26
CA LYS A 543 40.40 4.54 -20.87
C LYS A 543 39.64 3.88 -22.03
N ASP A 544 38.35 4.15 -22.14
CA ASP A 544 37.49 3.65 -23.22
C ASP A 544 37.36 2.11 -23.27
N ALA A 545 37.73 1.42 -22.19
CA ALA A 545 37.60 -0.03 -22.08
C ALA A 545 36.19 -0.44 -21.65
N ILE A 546 35.63 -1.44 -22.33
CA ILE A 546 34.29 -1.95 -22.06
C ILE A 546 34.40 -3.28 -21.33
N GLY A 547 33.76 -3.36 -20.17
CA GLY A 547 33.59 -4.62 -19.44
C GLY A 547 32.34 -5.35 -19.92
N VAL A 548 32.46 -6.63 -20.28
CA VAL A 548 31.34 -7.48 -20.68
C VAL A 548 31.15 -8.56 -19.62
N THR A 549 30.09 -8.44 -18.82
CA THR A 549 29.88 -9.35 -17.67
C THR A 549 29.35 -10.70 -18.14
N LEU A 550 30.01 -11.77 -17.72
CA LEU A 550 29.61 -13.15 -18.06
C LEU A 550 28.63 -13.70 -17.03
N THR A 551 27.45 -13.10 -16.97
CA THR A 551 26.38 -13.34 -15.97
C THR A 551 25.06 -13.78 -16.61
N GLN A 552 25.11 -14.34 -17.82
CA GLN A 552 23.90 -14.69 -18.57
C GLN A 552 23.07 -15.75 -17.82
N ARG A 553 21.74 -15.59 -17.81
CA ARG A 553 20.76 -16.49 -17.15
C ARG A 553 20.79 -16.51 -15.62
N ASN A 554 21.47 -15.58 -14.97
CA ASN A 554 21.42 -15.40 -13.52
C ASN A 554 21.02 -13.96 -13.19
N GLY A 555 19.72 -13.73 -12.98
CA GLY A 555 19.17 -12.40 -12.69
C GLY A 555 19.79 -11.74 -11.47
N GLU A 556 20.20 -12.54 -10.47
CA GLU A 556 20.91 -12.04 -9.30
C GLU A 556 22.32 -11.56 -9.65
N ALA A 557 23.10 -12.37 -10.36
CA ALA A 557 24.43 -11.95 -10.79
C ALA A 557 24.38 -10.70 -11.69
N GLN A 558 23.35 -10.59 -12.54
CA GLN A 558 23.10 -9.42 -13.38
C GLN A 558 22.83 -8.15 -12.53
N PHE A 559 21.97 -8.26 -11.51
CA PHE A 559 21.71 -7.15 -10.58
C PHE A 559 22.99 -6.77 -9.82
N LEU A 560 23.74 -7.77 -9.36
CA LEU A 560 25.03 -7.57 -8.68
C LEU A 560 26.12 -6.99 -9.60
N CYS A 561 25.91 -6.90 -10.91
CA CYS A 561 26.81 -6.19 -11.82
C CYS A 561 26.47 -4.70 -11.97
N CYS A 562 25.32 -4.24 -11.48
CA CYS A 562 24.92 -2.84 -11.56
C CYS A 562 25.85 -1.95 -10.74
N ILE A 563 26.27 -0.82 -11.32
CA ILE A 563 27.12 0.17 -10.65
C ILE A 563 26.54 1.55 -10.89
N SER A 564 26.33 2.30 -9.81
CA SER A 564 25.90 3.69 -9.88
C SER A 564 26.99 4.59 -10.50
N ALA A 565 26.58 5.62 -11.23
CA ALA A 565 27.46 6.59 -11.88
C ALA A 565 28.41 6.00 -12.95
N VAL A 566 28.17 4.77 -13.42
CA VAL A 566 28.86 4.18 -14.56
C VAL A 566 27.83 3.91 -15.66
N PRO A 567 27.99 4.48 -16.87
CA PRO A 567 27.13 4.13 -18.00
C PRO A 567 27.20 2.63 -18.29
N GLN A 568 26.05 1.96 -18.20
CA GLN A 568 25.93 0.53 -18.35
C GLN A 568 24.74 0.15 -19.24
N LEU A 569 24.94 -0.88 -20.08
CA LEU A 569 23.97 -1.39 -21.04
C LEU A 569 23.59 -2.84 -20.67
N TYR A 570 22.30 -3.13 -20.55
CA TYR A 570 21.78 -4.48 -20.37
C TYR A 570 21.59 -5.16 -21.72
N GLN A 571 22.23 -6.31 -21.92
CA GLN A 571 22.18 -7.03 -23.19
C GLN A 571 20.75 -7.44 -23.60
N GLY A 572 19.91 -7.89 -22.65
CA GLY A 572 18.53 -8.32 -22.92
C GLY A 572 18.38 -9.30 -24.10
N ASP A 573 17.55 -8.91 -25.06
CA ASP A 573 17.24 -9.65 -26.31
C ASP A 573 18.20 -9.31 -27.47
N CYS A 574 19.34 -8.70 -27.18
CA CYS A 574 20.39 -8.40 -28.15
C CYS A 574 21.50 -9.47 -28.10
N CYS A 575 22.12 -9.79 -29.23
CA CYS A 575 23.32 -10.62 -29.23
C CYS A 575 24.49 -9.83 -28.62
N ILE A 576 25.43 -10.53 -27.98
CA ILE A 576 26.55 -9.90 -27.27
C ILE A 576 27.37 -8.97 -28.18
N SER A 577 27.53 -9.32 -29.45
CA SER A 577 28.26 -8.49 -30.42
C SER A 577 27.56 -7.18 -30.71
N CYS A 578 26.25 -7.22 -30.99
CA CYS A 578 25.46 -6.02 -31.26
C CYS A 578 25.36 -5.12 -30.01
N ALA A 579 25.18 -5.72 -28.82
CA ALA A 579 25.17 -4.98 -27.57
C ALA A 579 26.50 -4.26 -27.31
N VAL A 580 27.64 -4.90 -27.63
CA VAL A 580 28.96 -4.26 -27.51
C VAL A 580 29.15 -3.14 -28.53
N THR A 581 28.69 -3.31 -29.78
CA THR A 581 28.70 -2.22 -30.78
C THR A 581 27.89 -1.02 -30.31
N GLN A 582 26.65 -1.25 -29.85
CA GLN A 582 25.82 -0.20 -29.27
C GLN A 582 26.48 0.45 -28.05
N ALA A 583 27.16 -0.34 -27.22
CA ALA A 583 27.91 0.16 -26.08
C ALA A 583 29.03 1.11 -26.49
N GLN A 584 29.79 0.77 -27.54
CA GLN A 584 30.84 1.63 -28.08
C GLN A 584 30.28 2.93 -28.66
N GLU A 585 29.21 2.84 -29.45
CA GLU A 585 28.57 3.98 -30.12
C GLU A 585 27.95 4.97 -29.12
N LYS A 586 27.28 4.45 -28.10
CA LYS A 586 26.58 5.26 -27.08
C LYS A 586 27.46 5.58 -25.86
N GLY A 587 28.73 5.16 -25.84
CA GLY A 587 29.69 5.47 -24.78
C GLY A 587 29.48 4.73 -23.45
N TYR A 588 28.89 3.54 -23.48
CA TYR A 588 28.72 2.69 -22.31
C TYR A 588 30.02 1.98 -21.92
N SER A 589 30.33 1.94 -20.63
CA SER A 589 31.54 1.31 -20.08
C SER A 589 31.36 -0.15 -19.68
N VAL A 590 30.11 -0.60 -19.53
CA VAL A 590 29.76 -1.96 -19.10
C VAL A 590 28.61 -2.47 -19.95
N VAL A 591 28.72 -3.72 -20.42
CA VAL A 591 27.63 -4.52 -20.97
C VAL A 591 27.32 -5.63 -19.98
N ILE A 592 26.13 -5.60 -19.38
CA ILE A 592 25.65 -6.63 -18.45
C ILE A 592 25.04 -7.77 -19.25
N GLY A 593 25.64 -8.96 -19.14
CA GLY A 593 25.19 -10.17 -19.82
C GLY A 593 23.78 -10.57 -19.41
N GLY A 594 22.82 -10.42 -20.32
CA GLY A 594 21.39 -10.58 -20.09
C GLY A 594 20.86 -11.98 -20.36
N SER A 595 19.56 -12.16 -20.14
CA SER A 595 18.84 -13.38 -20.51
C SER A 595 17.82 -13.03 -21.57
N PRO A 596 17.64 -13.87 -22.62
CA PRO A 596 16.53 -13.70 -23.54
C PRO A 596 15.21 -13.67 -22.76
N SER A 597 14.31 -12.78 -23.15
CA SER A 597 12.93 -12.81 -22.70
C SER A 597 12.35 -14.19 -23.03
N THR A 598 11.97 -14.95 -22.01
CA THR A 598 11.35 -16.28 -22.18
C THR A 598 10.00 -16.22 -22.91
N TYR A 599 9.49 -15.02 -23.22
CA TYR A 599 8.24 -14.78 -23.92
C TYR A 599 8.30 -14.93 -25.44
N LEU A 600 9.46 -15.23 -26.04
CA LEU A 600 9.58 -15.57 -27.46
C LEU A 600 9.69 -17.08 -27.72
N VAL A 601 9.08 -17.91 -26.87
CA VAL A 601 8.83 -19.31 -27.20
C VAL A 601 7.45 -19.41 -27.87
N ASP A 602 7.46 -19.51 -29.20
CA ASP A 602 6.39 -20.02 -30.07
C ASP A 602 5.04 -19.25 -30.11
N LEU A 603 5.04 -18.08 -30.74
CA LEU A 603 3.89 -17.70 -31.57
C LEU A 603 4.19 -18.15 -33.00
N GLY A 604 3.73 -19.35 -33.33
CA GLY A 604 3.83 -19.92 -34.65
C GLY A 604 3.39 -18.94 -35.75
N THR A 605 4.19 -18.90 -36.82
CA THR A 605 3.82 -18.48 -38.17
C THR A 605 3.06 -17.14 -38.32
N GLY A 606 3.81 -16.05 -38.51
CA GLY A 606 3.74 -15.21 -39.72
C GLY A 606 2.53 -14.31 -40.03
N GLU A 607 1.33 -14.52 -39.50
CA GLU A 607 0.13 -13.76 -39.97
C GLU A 607 -0.52 -12.84 -38.92
N SER A 608 -0.35 -13.09 -37.63
CA SER A 608 -1.02 -12.26 -36.59
C SER A 608 -0.37 -10.88 -36.36
N ALA A 609 0.90 -10.68 -36.73
CA ALA A 609 1.58 -9.39 -36.53
C ALA A 609 1.05 -8.27 -37.44
N ARG A 610 0.40 -8.61 -38.56
CA ARG A 610 -0.20 -7.62 -39.48
C ARG A 610 -1.53 -7.05 -39.01
N HIS A 611 -2.27 -7.75 -38.13
CA HIS A 611 -3.55 -7.25 -37.63
C HIS A 611 -3.41 -6.18 -36.54
N PHE A 612 -2.31 -6.17 -35.78
CA PHE A 612 -2.11 -5.19 -34.71
C PHE A 612 -1.67 -3.81 -35.21
N ALA A 613 -0.99 -3.73 -36.37
CA ALA A 613 -0.55 -2.45 -36.95
C ALA A 613 -1.71 -1.67 -37.61
N LEU A 614 -2.73 -2.35 -38.14
CA LEU A 614 -3.85 -1.71 -38.84
C LEU A 614 -4.89 -1.06 -37.91
N VAL A 615 -4.98 -1.50 -36.65
CA VAL A 615 -5.95 -0.93 -35.68
C VAL A 615 -5.45 0.41 -35.10
N HIS A 616 -4.14 0.68 -35.14
CA HIS A 616 -3.54 1.87 -34.54
C HIS A 616 -3.60 3.11 -35.45
N GLU A 617 -3.71 2.95 -36.77
CA GLU A 617 -3.85 4.09 -37.71
C GLU A 617 -5.29 4.60 -37.83
N SER A 618 -6.30 3.76 -37.57
CA SER A 618 -7.71 4.16 -37.63
C SER A 618 -8.16 5.08 -36.49
N PHE A 619 -7.44 5.14 -35.37
CA PHE A 619 -7.86 5.92 -34.19
C PHE A 619 -7.29 7.35 -34.14
N VAL A 620 -6.29 7.68 -34.97
CA VAL A 620 -5.63 9.00 -34.97
C VAL A 620 -6.30 9.99 -35.95
N SER A 621 -7.27 9.56 -36.75
CA SER A 621 -7.91 10.41 -37.78
C SER A 621 -9.23 11.07 -37.39
N SER A 622 -9.74 10.90 -36.16
CA SER A 622 -11.08 11.36 -35.79
C SER A 622 -11.14 12.22 -34.51
N VAL A 623 -10.35 13.30 -34.42
CA VAL A 623 -10.69 14.45 -33.57
C VAL A 623 -10.22 15.74 -34.27
N ASN A 624 -11.08 16.31 -35.09
CA ASN A 624 -10.97 17.67 -35.62
C ASN A 624 -12.02 18.53 -34.90
N CYS A 625 -11.61 19.54 -34.12
CA CYS A 625 -12.42 20.70 -33.72
C CYS A 625 -11.55 21.76 -33.01
N PRO A 626 -11.96 23.04 -32.95
CA PRO A 626 -11.31 24.09 -33.72
C PRO A 626 -10.50 25.10 -32.90
N SER A 627 -9.62 25.79 -33.63
CA SER A 627 -8.89 26.99 -33.27
C SER A 627 -9.74 28.10 -32.65
N GLY A 628 -9.28 28.69 -31.53
CA GLY A 628 -9.75 30.00 -31.07
C GLY A 628 -9.33 30.33 -29.63
N TYR A 629 -8.70 31.50 -29.45
CA TYR A 629 -8.36 32.20 -28.21
C TYR A 629 -6.98 31.95 -27.56
N GLY A 630 -5.97 32.63 -28.13
CA GLY A 630 -5.39 33.83 -27.51
C GLY A 630 -4.65 33.71 -26.18
N TRP A 631 -3.34 33.43 -26.25
CA TRP A 631 -2.38 33.72 -25.18
C TRP A 631 -1.98 35.21 -25.20
N ASN A 632 -2.15 35.91 -24.09
CA ASN A 632 -1.33 37.08 -23.73
C ASN A 632 -1.56 37.51 -22.26
N ARG A 633 -0.44 37.81 -21.56
CA ARG A 633 -0.28 38.43 -20.21
C ARG A 633 -0.59 37.48 -19.03
N LEU A 634 0.31 37.23 -18.06
CA LEU A 634 1.26 38.10 -17.39
C LEU A 634 2.53 37.35 -16.93
N LEU A 635 3.69 37.78 -17.43
CA LEU A 635 4.94 37.81 -16.66
C LEU A 635 5.00 39.19 -15.98
N LYS A 636 5.02 39.22 -14.65
CA LYS A 636 5.66 40.22 -13.77
C LYS A 636 5.35 39.89 -12.31
N GLY A 637 6.40 39.55 -11.57
CA GLY A 637 6.39 39.18 -10.15
C GLY A 637 7.52 38.23 -9.87
#